data_AF-A0A2B2LVM7-F1
#
_entry.id   AF-A0A2B2LVM7-F1
#
_cell.length_a   1.000
_cell.length_b   1.000
_cell.length_c   1.000
_cell.angle_alpha   90.00
_cell.angle_beta   90.00
_cell.angle_gamma   90.00
#
_symmetry.space_group_name_H-M   'P 1'
#
loop_
_entity.id
_entity.type
_entity.pdbx_description
1 polymer ?
#
loop_
_entity_poly.entity_id
_entity_poly.type
_entity_poly.pdbx_seq_one_letter_code
_entity_poly.pdbx_strand_id
1 'polypeptide(L)'
;MTFWQFAFKNVTRNARAYFAYFVSSAFSIAIFFSFAVYLFHPKLHMTDVNYALNILMTISEVVIVFFSFFFLLYSIGTFLKVRKKQFGILTVLGISQKQLKRLIFIENMLIGVLSIFFGIQLGIVFSQFFLLVTAKITHVPGLYLYGPTSAIVLTIIIFLGLFILVSSFTPMLIRTRKAVRLLKEGTKQKERKASVLISLFGATCLITGYVLEANPLYFMSLGDIIGALYAVFSIFVIPSLIAAGTYFFFSQISFLLIRILKTRRKFYMKRINMLWISDLASRIRTNINMLFIVAMLSTLAFTMITFLYGFGKFTKFNEIRKNPFPFTYLSHTENTLADEHLNWLVQQFNKEQFTYEKFKTDIYEVSLAEDNTQLYHAMKQSDYNVLAHALNFDPLTVKNNESYILMKEIDDHFIGTFYDKEKKDSLTLTQNSLHLKVKDYKSTSPFPNSLVPKLLIVSDENIEALSTISKQMSVYSFKVPNWEKAYTIGSAFMTKIQTDNAAIQAEHEPFHASEASDSLYKTKLNVASFFLIGTFLGVIFFIGAGSVLYFRMYTDLTNEQEKYVTIIKIGLTEDEMKRSATIQLAILFFVPYIMASIHTMFATKMLQEILNLSFFAEVTVVLTIFGTVEILFFLLIRSFYMQKLSQHIKF
;
A
#
# COMPACT_ATOMS: atom_id res chain seq x y z
N MET A 1 30.39 -5.50 42.57
CA MET A 1 29.83 -5.04 41.28
C MET A 1 28.34 -4.82 41.47
N THR A 2 27.81 -3.63 41.17
CA THR A 2 26.38 -3.34 41.39
C THR A 2 25.50 -4.02 40.35
N PHE A 3 24.21 -4.18 40.65
CA PHE A 3 23.25 -4.82 39.73
C PHE A 3 23.14 -4.08 38.38
N TRP A 4 23.23 -2.75 38.39
CA TRP A 4 23.26 -1.90 37.20
C TRP A 4 24.55 -2.10 36.37
N GLN A 5 25.71 -2.15 37.04
CA GLN A 5 26.98 -2.46 36.38
C GLN A 5 26.95 -3.85 35.73
N PHE A 6 26.26 -4.81 36.36
CA PHE A 6 26.04 -6.14 35.79
C PHE A 6 25.20 -6.11 34.52
N ALA A 7 24.04 -5.46 34.54
CA ALA A 7 23.19 -5.31 33.36
C ALA A 7 23.93 -4.62 32.20
N PHE A 8 24.63 -3.51 32.47
CA PHE A 8 25.38 -2.76 31.46
C PHE A 8 26.52 -3.58 30.83
N LYS A 9 27.31 -4.28 31.66
CA LYS A 9 28.36 -5.19 31.17
C LYS A 9 27.79 -6.35 30.36
N ASN A 10 26.54 -6.75 30.61
CA ASN A 10 25.87 -7.82 29.88
C ASN A 10 25.47 -7.39 28.46
N VAL A 11 24.92 -6.18 28.32
CA VAL A 11 24.53 -5.59 27.03
C VAL A 11 25.77 -5.39 26.16
N THR A 12 26.82 -4.77 26.72
CA THR A 12 28.06 -4.49 26.00
C THR A 12 28.79 -5.77 25.55
N ARG A 13 28.90 -6.78 26.41
CA ARG A 13 29.52 -8.07 26.05
C ARG A 13 28.75 -8.85 24.99
N ASN A 14 27.43 -8.69 24.91
CA ASN A 14 26.58 -9.38 23.93
C ASN A 14 26.09 -8.45 22.82
N ALA A 15 26.80 -7.34 22.53
CA ALA A 15 26.33 -6.30 21.60
C ALA A 15 25.89 -6.84 20.23
N ARG A 16 26.60 -7.85 19.68
CA ARG A 16 26.24 -8.50 18.39
C ARG A 16 24.87 -9.18 18.41
N ALA A 17 24.45 -9.71 19.56
CA ALA A 17 23.13 -10.32 19.73
C ALA A 17 22.01 -9.27 19.84
N TYR A 18 22.35 -8.08 20.34
CA TYR A 18 21.41 -6.97 20.50
C TYR A 18 21.36 -6.02 19.29
N PHE A 19 22.31 -6.12 18.38
CA PHE A 19 22.50 -5.16 17.28
C PHE A 19 21.25 -5.01 16.40
N ALA A 20 20.67 -6.10 15.91
CA ALA A 20 19.47 -6.02 15.07
C ALA A 20 18.23 -5.49 15.81
N TYR A 21 18.18 -5.64 17.13
CA TYR A 21 17.09 -5.13 17.96
C TYR A 21 17.18 -3.62 18.05
N PHE A 22 18.38 -3.17 18.39
CA PHE A 22 18.74 -1.76 18.46
C PHE A 22 18.52 -1.07 17.10
N VAL A 23 19.08 -1.60 16.01
CA VAL A 23 18.99 -0.99 14.67
C VAL A 23 17.54 -0.90 14.20
N SER A 24 16.77 -1.97 14.31
CA SER A 24 15.37 -1.96 13.85
C SER A 24 14.50 -1.04 14.72
N SER A 25 14.78 -0.95 16.02
CA SER A 25 14.07 -0.01 16.91
C SER A 25 14.44 1.43 16.61
N ALA A 26 15.73 1.73 16.47
CA ALA A 26 16.23 3.06 16.12
C ALA A 26 15.68 3.54 14.77
N PHE A 27 15.58 2.65 13.78
CA PHE A 27 15.00 2.96 12.48
C PHE A 27 13.50 3.27 12.56
N SER A 28 12.72 2.48 13.31
CA SER A 28 11.29 2.76 13.54
C SER A 28 11.08 4.10 14.24
N ILE A 29 11.91 4.39 15.25
CA ILE A 29 11.93 5.68 15.97
C ILE A 29 12.27 6.83 15.03
N ALA A 30 13.24 6.64 14.14
CA ALA A 30 13.65 7.67 13.20
C ALA A 30 12.55 8.05 12.21
N ILE A 31 11.78 7.07 11.72
CA ILE A 31 10.67 7.35 10.81
C ILE A 31 9.49 7.96 11.56
N PHE A 32 9.16 7.45 12.75
CA PHE A 32 8.17 8.09 13.61
C PHE A 32 8.53 9.56 13.87
N PHE A 33 9.78 9.81 14.25
CA PHE A 33 10.28 11.16 14.48
C PHE A 33 10.20 12.02 13.21
N SER A 34 10.51 11.45 12.04
CA SER A 34 10.42 12.18 10.77
C SER A 34 8.99 12.63 10.45
N PHE A 35 7.99 11.80 10.75
CA PHE A 35 6.57 12.17 10.60
C PHE A 35 6.12 13.16 11.67
N ALA A 36 6.57 13.01 12.91
CA ALA A 36 6.28 13.97 13.97
C ALA A 36 6.85 15.37 13.65
N VAL A 37 8.05 15.44 13.07
CA VAL A 37 8.64 16.72 12.60
C VAL A 37 7.76 17.37 11.53
N TYR A 38 7.17 16.61 10.63
CA TYR A 38 6.21 17.15 9.66
C TYR A 38 4.92 17.60 10.34
N LEU A 39 4.36 16.76 11.21
CA LEU A 39 3.08 17.00 11.86
C LEU A 39 3.11 18.28 12.70
N PHE A 40 4.24 18.64 13.29
CA PHE A 40 4.41 19.85 14.09
C PHE A 40 5.07 21.01 13.34
N HIS A 41 5.22 20.92 12.02
CA HIS A 41 5.92 21.95 11.25
C HIS A 41 5.06 23.23 11.15
N PRO A 42 5.53 24.40 11.61
CA PRO A 42 4.70 25.61 11.74
C PRO A 42 4.13 26.12 10.40
N LYS A 43 4.90 25.99 9.31
CA LYS A 43 4.42 26.38 7.97
C LYS A 43 3.33 25.47 7.39
N LEU A 44 3.15 24.25 7.91
CA LEU A 44 2.19 23.29 7.37
C LEU A 44 0.82 23.37 8.07
N HIS A 45 0.73 24.04 9.22
CA HIS A 45 -0.51 24.31 9.93
C HIS A 45 -1.25 25.57 9.45
N MET A 46 -0.61 26.41 8.64
CA MET A 46 -1.11 27.74 8.24
C MET A 46 -1.83 27.72 6.87
N THR A 47 -1.96 26.57 6.24
CA THR A 47 -2.53 26.41 4.90
C THR A 47 -3.73 25.45 4.93
N ASP A 48 -4.90 25.89 4.48
CA ASP A 48 -6.12 25.06 4.39
C ASP A 48 -5.96 23.81 3.49
N VAL A 49 -4.93 23.81 2.64
CA VAL A 49 -4.62 22.75 1.67
C VAL A 49 -4.10 21.45 2.32
N ASN A 50 -3.85 21.41 3.62
CA ASN A 50 -3.11 20.31 4.28
C ASN A 50 -3.93 19.38 5.19
N TYR A 51 -5.27 19.46 5.24
CA TYR A 51 -6.06 18.62 6.15
C TYR A 51 -5.92 17.11 5.89
N ALA A 52 -6.04 16.67 4.62
CA ALA A 52 -5.92 15.25 4.26
C ALA A 52 -4.51 14.69 4.53
N LEU A 53 -3.47 15.49 4.30
CA LEU A 53 -2.09 15.10 4.59
C LEU A 53 -1.86 14.98 6.10
N ASN A 54 -2.37 15.90 6.91
CA ASN A 54 -2.28 15.82 8.37
C ASN A 54 -2.97 14.56 8.93
N ILE A 55 -4.17 14.23 8.42
CA ILE A 55 -4.86 12.98 8.80
C ILE A 55 -3.99 11.77 8.45
N LEU A 56 -3.44 11.71 7.24
CA LEU A 56 -2.62 10.58 6.83
C LEU A 56 -1.35 10.44 7.67
N MET A 57 -0.68 11.53 8.00
CA MET A 57 0.50 11.50 8.89
C MET A 57 0.12 10.96 10.26
N THR A 58 -0.99 11.44 10.83
CA THR A 58 -1.49 10.99 12.13
C THR A 58 -1.80 9.49 12.12
N ILE A 59 -2.49 9.00 11.07
CA ILE A 59 -2.76 7.57 10.90
C ILE A 59 -1.44 6.79 10.79
N SER A 60 -0.48 7.30 10.04
CA SER A 60 0.83 6.64 9.84
C SER A 60 1.62 6.54 11.14
N GLU A 61 1.61 7.57 11.99
CA GLU A 61 2.20 7.52 13.33
C GLU A 61 1.59 6.43 14.21
N VAL A 62 0.25 6.34 14.22
CA VAL A 62 -0.48 5.30 14.96
C VAL A 62 -0.08 3.90 14.47
N VAL A 63 0.00 3.71 13.16
CA VAL A 63 0.42 2.43 12.57
C VAL A 63 1.86 2.09 12.94
N ILE A 64 2.78 3.07 12.94
CA ILE A 64 4.18 2.86 13.34
C ILE A 64 4.29 2.48 14.81
N VAL A 65 3.52 3.12 15.70
CA VAL A 65 3.48 2.79 17.13
C VAL A 65 2.95 1.37 17.36
N PHE A 66 1.85 1.03 16.68
CA PHE A 66 1.27 -0.31 16.75
C PHE A 66 2.25 -1.37 16.25
N PHE A 67 2.84 -1.17 15.06
CA PHE A 67 3.85 -2.06 14.51
C PHE A 67 5.06 -2.20 15.45
N SER A 68 5.58 -1.08 15.95
CA SER A 68 6.71 -1.04 16.88
C SER A 68 6.40 -1.87 18.12
N PHE A 69 5.20 -1.77 18.69
CA PHE A 69 4.82 -2.58 19.85
C PHE A 69 4.95 -4.09 19.59
N PHE A 70 4.31 -4.61 18.54
CA PHE A 70 4.38 -6.05 18.21
C PHE A 70 5.79 -6.49 17.85
N PHE A 71 6.50 -5.67 17.08
CA PHE A 71 7.87 -5.94 16.67
C PHE A 71 8.82 -6.00 17.88
N LEU A 72 8.76 -5.01 18.78
CA LEU A 72 9.56 -4.97 20.01
C LEU A 72 9.26 -6.20 20.88
N LEU A 73 7.98 -6.56 21.04
CA LEU A 73 7.55 -7.74 21.81
C LEU A 73 8.08 -9.05 21.20
N TYR A 74 8.08 -9.17 19.87
CA TYR A 74 8.62 -10.35 19.20
C TYR A 74 10.14 -10.42 19.31
N SER A 75 10.81 -9.30 19.02
CA SER A 75 12.27 -9.17 19.06
C SER A 75 12.81 -9.51 20.44
N ILE A 76 12.21 -8.96 21.49
CA ILE A 76 12.62 -9.24 22.85
C ILE A 76 12.37 -10.71 23.23
N GLY A 77 11.24 -11.28 22.81
CA GLY A 77 10.91 -12.68 23.05
C GLY A 77 11.88 -13.66 22.37
N THR A 78 12.35 -13.34 21.17
CA THR A 78 13.38 -14.14 20.47
C THR A 78 14.75 -13.95 21.09
N PHE A 79 15.12 -12.72 21.42
CA PHE A 79 16.35 -12.40 22.12
C PHE A 79 16.48 -13.18 23.45
N LEU A 80 15.43 -13.21 24.25
CA LEU A 80 15.42 -13.94 25.52
C LEU A 80 15.56 -15.46 25.33
N LYS A 81 15.13 -16.02 24.19
CA LYS A 81 15.33 -17.44 23.89
C LYS A 81 16.81 -17.77 23.72
N VAL A 82 17.60 -16.89 23.11
CA VAL A 82 19.05 -17.07 22.93
C VAL A 82 19.77 -17.17 24.27
N ARG A 83 19.35 -16.38 25.25
CA ARG A 83 20.00 -16.28 26.57
C ARG A 83 19.38 -17.15 27.65
N LYS A 84 18.48 -18.08 27.29
CA LYS A 84 17.87 -19.02 28.24
C LYS A 84 18.89 -19.83 29.04
N LYS A 85 19.98 -20.28 28.42
CA LYS A 85 21.07 -20.99 29.13
C LYS A 85 21.73 -20.09 30.18
N GLN A 86 22.01 -18.83 29.84
CA GLN A 86 22.59 -17.85 30.76
C GLN A 86 21.66 -17.57 31.95
N PHE A 87 20.37 -17.36 31.70
CA PHE A 87 19.38 -17.17 32.77
C PHE A 87 19.21 -18.43 33.63
N GLY A 88 19.31 -19.62 33.03
CA GLY A 88 19.29 -20.88 33.75
C GLY A 88 20.48 -21.01 34.72
N ILE A 89 21.70 -20.72 34.26
CA ILE A 89 22.90 -20.70 35.11
C ILE A 89 22.75 -19.69 36.25
N LEU A 90 22.29 -18.46 35.95
CA LEU A 90 22.05 -17.45 36.98
C LEU A 90 21.01 -17.90 38.02
N THR A 91 19.99 -18.65 37.59
CA THR A 91 18.96 -19.22 38.48
C THR A 91 19.55 -20.31 39.38
N VAL A 92 20.42 -21.17 38.85
CA VAL A 92 21.15 -22.19 39.63
C VAL A 92 22.11 -21.54 40.62
N LEU A 93 22.74 -20.42 40.25
CA LEU A 93 23.60 -19.61 41.12
C LEU A 93 22.82 -18.79 42.17
N GLY A 94 21.50 -18.90 42.23
CA GLY A 94 20.68 -18.31 43.31
C GLY A 94 20.02 -16.97 43.01
N ILE A 95 20.00 -16.48 41.75
CA ILE A 95 19.24 -15.26 41.43
C ILE A 95 17.74 -15.49 41.64
N SER A 96 17.08 -14.62 42.40
CA SER A 96 15.63 -14.70 42.58
C SER A 96 14.88 -14.37 41.28
N GLN A 97 13.65 -14.85 41.15
CA GLN A 97 12.79 -14.54 40.01
C GLN A 97 12.56 -13.02 39.85
N LYS A 98 12.40 -12.29 40.97
CA LYS A 98 12.24 -10.83 40.94
C LYS A 98 13.50 -10.14 40.39
N GLN A 99 14.68 -10.57 40.82
CA GLN A 99 15.95 -10.06 40.31
C GLN A 99 16.13 -10.39 38.82
N LEU A 100 15.81 -11.60 38.36
CA LEU A 100 15.90 -11.95 36.94
C LEU A 100 14.99 -11.07 36.07
N LYS A 101 13.74 -10.84 36.51
CA LYS A 101 12.80 -9.94 35.79
C LYS A 101 13.33 -8.51 35.77
N ARG A 102 13.88 -8.02 36.88
CA ARG A 102 14.50 -6.69 36.98
C ARG A 102 15.73 -6.55 36.07
N LEU A 103 16.54 -7.60 35.94
CA LEU A 103 17.69 -7.63 35.04
C LEU A 103 17.26 -7.41 33.59
N ILE A 104 16.30 -8.21 33.13
CA ILE A 104 15.77 -8.15 31.76
C ILE A 104 15.14 -6.78 31.50
N PHE A 105 14.38 -6.25 32.46
CA PHE A 105 13.81 -4.91 32.36
C PHE A 105 14.90 -3.84 32.15
N ILE A 106 15.97 -3.87 32.95
CA ILE A 106 17.06 -2.90 32.85
C ILE A 106 17.81 -3.04 31.51
N GLU A 107 18.12 -4.25 31.07
CA GLU A 107 18.79 -4.47 29.78
C GLU A 107 17.97 -3.93 28.61
N ASN A 108 16.64 -4.16 28.63
CA ASN A 108 15.74 -3.64 27.60
C ASN A 108 15.64 -2.12 27.64
N MET A 109 15.53 -1.53 28.84
CA MET A 109 15.53 -0.08 29.02
C MET A 109 16.81 0.56 28.48
N LEU A 110 17.98 -0.02 28.76
CA LEU A 110 19.26 0.50 28.27
C LEU A 110 19.29 0.54 26.74
N ILE A 111 18.83 -0.53 26.09
CA ILE A 111 18.79 -0.58 24.63
C ILE A 111 17.73 0.36 24.08
N GLY A 112 16.59 0.49 24.76
CA GLY A 112 15.53 1.41 24.38
C GLY A 112 15.98 2.86 24.42
N VAL A 113 16.64 3.28 25.50
CA VAL A 113 17.20 4.64 25.64
C VAL A 113 18.26 4.91 24.56
N LEU A 114 19.16 3.95 24.30
CA LEU A 114 20.12 4.06 23.20
C LEU A 114 19.40 4.16 21.84
N SER A 115 18.36 3.35 21.62
CA SER A 115 17.60 3.35 20.36
C SER A 115 16.85 4.67 20.16
N ILE A 116 16.33 5.28 21.22
CA ILE A 116 15.70 6.62 21.15
C ILE A 116 16.73 7.66 20.78
N PHE A 117 17.90 7.65 21.44
CA PHE A 117 18.97 8.61 21.18
C PHE A 117 19.46 8.53 19.72
N PHE A 118 19.84 7.34 19.25
CA PHE A 118 20.30 7.15 17.88
C PHE A 118 19.16 7.27 16.85
N GLY A 119 17.94 6.87 17.22
CA GLY A 119 16.76 6.98 16.37
C GLY A 119 16.38 8.44 16.11
N ILE A 120 16.46 9.32 17.11
CA ILE A 120 16.26 10.76 16.90
C ILE A 120 17.37 11.35 16.03
N GLN A 121 18.64 11.00 16.26
CA GLN A 121 19.74 11.47 15.41
C GLN A 121 19.57 11.05 13.94
N LEU A 122 19.27 9.78 13.72
CA LEU A 122 18.98 9.24 12.40
C LEU A 122 17.72 9.89 11.82
N GLY A 123 16.72 10.12 12.65
CA GLY A 123 15.48 10.80 12.32
C GLY A 123 15.66 12.26 11.92
N ILE A 124 16.64 12.99 12.45
CA ILE A 124 16.99 14.35 12.01
C ILE A 124 17.48 14.33 10.56
N VAL A 125 18.24 13.32 10.18
CA VAL A 125 18.70 13.15 8.78
C VAL A 125 17.51 12.80 7.87
N PHE A 126 16.65 11.87 8.29
CA PHE A 126 15.47 11.48 7.52
C PHE A 126 14.39 12.57 7.45
N SER A 127 14.24 13.39 8.48
CA SER A 127 13.26 14.48 8.50
C SER A 127 13.69 15.60 7.55
N GLN A 128 14.99 15.90 7.43
CA GLN A 128 15.49 16.81 6.41
C GLN A 128 15.16 16.29 5.00
N PHE A 129 15.37 14.99 4.75
CA PHE A 129 14.96 14.38 3.48
C PHE A 129 13.45 14.51 3.26
N PHE A 130 12.64 14.25 4.29
CA PHE A 130 11.18 14.34 4.22
C PHE A 130 10.69 15.76 3.90
N LEU A 131 11.26 16.77 4.57
CA LEU A 131 10.93 18.18 4.34
C LEU A 131 11.38 18.65 2.96
N LEU A 132 12.55 18.22 2.47
CA LEU A 132 13.02 18.57 1.12
C LEU A 132 12.15 17.96 0.03
N VAL A 133 11.78 16.69 0.17
CA VAL A 133 10.87 16.02 -0.77
C VAL A 133 9.50 16.70 -0.72
N THR A 134 8.98 16.99 0.47
CA THR A 134 7.74 17.74 0.64
C THR A 134 7.84 19.11 -0.02
N ALA A 135 8.90 19.88 0.22
CA ALA A 135 9.11 21.22 -0.37
C ALA A 135 9.08 21.17 -1.90
N LYS A 136 9.73 20.15 -2.48
CA LYS A 136 9.77 19.95 -3.93
C LYS A 136 8.40 19.54 -4.50
N ILE A 137 7.62 18.78 -3.73
CA ILE A 137 6.27 18.38 -4.12
C ILE A 137 5.32 19.56 -3.97
N THR A 138 5.20 20.14 -2.78
CA THR A 138 4.21 21.19 -2.48
C THR A 138 4.56 22.57 -3.04
N HIS A 139 5.77 22.74 -3.60
CA HIS A 139 6.31 24.02 -4.07
C HIS A 139 6.28 25.13 -3.01
N VAL A 140 6.15 24.77 -1.73
CA VAL A 140 6.18 25.72 -0.62
C VAL A 140 7.64 26.09 -0.36
N PRO A 141 8.06 27.34 -0.62
CA PRO A 141 9.44 27.73 -0.46
C PRO A 141 9.86 27.72 1.02
N GLY A 142 11.04 27.16 1.26
CA GLY A 142 11.70 27.19 2.58
C GLY A 142 11.09 26.30 3.65
N LEU A 143 10.63 25.10 3.28
CA LEU A 143 10.43 23.97 4.19
C LEU A 143 11.81 23.40 4.57
N TYR A 144 12.39 23.97 5.62
CA TYR A 144 13.66 23.53 6.18
C TYR A 144 13.44 22.93 7.56
N LEU A 145 14.39 22.11 8.02
CA LEU A 145 14.39 21.63 9.38
C LEU A 145 14.37 22.82 10.36
N TYR A 146 13.31 22.91 11.14
CA TYR A 146 13.22 23.78 12.31
C TYR A 146 13.67 22.99 13.55
N GLY A 147 13.98 23.66 14.66
CA GLY A 147 14.26 22.98 15.93
C GLY A 147 12.99 22.31 16.48
N PRO A 148 12.75 21.01 16.28
CA PRO A 148 11.43 20.43 16.41
C PRO A 148 11.26 19.84 17.81
N THR A 149 11.24 20.73 18.82
CA THR A 149 11.18 20.35 20.25
C THR A 149 9.95 19.52 20.57
N SER A 150 8.77 19.87 20.03
CA SER A 150 7.53 19.11 20.20
C SER A 150 7.65 17.67 19.65
N ALA A 151 8.25 17.49 18.48
CA ALA A 151 8.46 16.17 17.87
C ALA A 151 9.45 15.32 18.69
N ILE A 152 10.51 15.94 19.22
CA ILE A 152 11.49 15.27 20.10
C ILE A 152 10.79 14.78 21.36
N VAL A 153 10.04 15.66 22.04
CA VAL A 153 9.33 15.33 23.29
C VAL A 153 8.28 14.24 23.04
N LEU A 154 7.48 14.35 21.99
CA LEU A 154 6.49 13.32 21.63
C LEU A 154 7.16 11.96 21.39
N THR A 155 8.24 11.94 20.61
CA THR A 155 8.98 10.71 20.30
C THR A 155 9.55 10.08 21.56
N ILE A 156 10.16 10.87 22.45
CA ILE A 156 10.69 10.38 23.72
C ILE A 156 9.57 9.80 24.57
N ILE A 157 8.45 10.51 24.75
CA ILE A 157 7.33 10.05 25.59
C ILE A 157 6.75 8.74 25.05
N ILE A 158 6.42 8.68 23.76
CA ILE A 158 5.79 7.52 23.13
C ILE A 158 6.71 6.31 23.17
N PHE A 159 7.97 6.44 22.74
CA PHE A 159 8.87 5.29 22.70
C PHE A 159 9.38 4.89 24.08
N LEU A 160 9.59 5.82 25.01
CA LEU A 160 9.91 5.46 26.39
C LEU A 160 8.73 4.70 27.02
N GLY A 161 7.50 5.18 26.81
CA GLY A 161 6.27 4.49 27.22
C GLY A 161 6.17 3.09 26.61
N LEU A 162 6.39 2.94 25.29
CA LEU A 162 6.42 1.66 24.59
C LEU A 162 7.47 0.72 25.17
N PHE A 163 8.71 1.18 25.38
CA PHE A 163 9.76 0.35 25.95
C PHE A 163 9.41 -0.07 27.38
N ILE A 164 8.83 0.81 28.20
CA ILE A 164 8.41 0.48 29.58
C ILE A 164 7.33 -0.59 29.53
N LEU A 165 6.34 -0.40 28.66
CA LEU A 165 5.22 -1.31 28.46
C LEU A 165 5.75 -2.68 28.01
N VAL A 166 6.51 -2.75 26.92
CA VAL A 166 7.10 -4.00 26.40
C VAL A 166 7.99 -4.66 27.46
N SER A 167 8.85 -3.91 28.14
CA SER A 167 9.76 -4.46 29.16
C SER A 167 9.03 -5.00 30.38
N SER A 168 7.83 -4.50 30.68
CA SER A 168 6.98 -4.99 31.77
C SER A 168 6.26 -6.28 31.39
N PHE A 169 5.75 -6.40 30.15
CA PHE A 169 5.11 -7.63 29.66
C PHE A 169 6.11 -8.75 29.38
N THR A 170 7.33 -8.41 29.01
CA THR A 170 8.39 -9.35 28.61
C THR A 170 8.67 -10.44 29.66
N PRO A 171 8.87 -10.13 30.95
CA PRO A 171 8.95 -11.10 32.04
C PRO A 171 7.82 -12.12 32.14
N MET A 172 6.60 -11.76 31.74
CA MET A 172 5.43 -12.62 31.82
C MET A 172 5.46 -13.71 30.74
N LEU A 173 6.14 -13.45 29.61
CA LEU A 173 6.36 -14.41 28.53
C LEU A 173 7.39 -15.50 28.91
N ILE A 174 8.26 -15.25 29.89
CA ILE A 174 9.26 -16.21 30.38
C ILE A 174 8.68 -17.00 31.56
N ARG A 175 8.00 -18.12 31.28
CA ARG A 175 7.74 -19.13 32.31
C ARG A 175 9.05 -19.81 32.72
N THR A 176 9.69 -19.27 33.76
CA THR A 176 11.00 -19.72 34.28
C THR A 176 11.05 -21.15 34.81
N ARG A 177 9.90 -21.77 35.14
CA ARG A 177 9.81 -23.20 35.51
C ARG A 177 10.34 -24.17 34.43
N LYS A 178 10.51 -23.71 33.18
CA LYS A 178 11.10 -24.50 32.08
C LYS A 178 12.63 -24.38 31.97
N ALA A 179 13.27 -23.36 32.54
CA ALA A 179 14.69 -23.08 32.33
C ALA A 179 15.61 -24.15 32.95
N VAL A 180 15.31 -24.62 34.16
CA VAL A 180 16.06 -25.72 34.83
C VAL A 180 15.80 -27.06 34.15
N ARG A 181 14.56 -27.32 33.70
CA ARG A 181 14.20 -28.55 32.97
C ARG A 181 14.86 -28.62 31.59
N LEU A 182 15.04 -27.47 30.91
CA LEU A 182 15.73 -27.35 29.62
C LEU A 182 17.27 -27.49 29.71
N LEU A 183 17.86 -27.25 30.88
CA LEU A 183 19.28 -27.55 31.12
C LEU A 183 19.53 -29.05 31.31
N LYS A 184 18.53 -29.80 31.79
CA LYS A 184 18.59 -31.26 32.02
C LYS A 184 18.12 -32.10 30.83
N GLU A 185 17.10 -31.67 30.11
CA GLU A 185 16.54 -32.40 28.96
C GLU A 185 17.07 -31.78 27.66
N GLY A 186 18.19 -32.31 27.15
CA GLY A 186 18.62 -32.06 25.77
C GLY A 186 17.42 -32.26 24.84
N THR A 187 17.10 -31.25 24.05
CA THR A 187 15.83 -31.07 23.34
C THR A 187 15.56 -32.17 22.30
N LYS A 188 15.12 -33.35 22.72
CA LYS A 188 14.41 -34.30 21.84
C LYS A 188 13.00 -33.77 21.64
N GLN A 189 12.83 -32.82 20.73
CA GLN A 189 11.50 -32.47 20.23
C GLN A 189 10.93 -33.70 19.50
N LYS A 190 9.86 -34.31 20.05
CA LYS A 190 9.08 -35.37 19.37
C LYS A 190 8.73 -34.89 17.96
N GLU A 191 8.95 -35.74 16.95
CA GLU A 191 8.56 -35.44 15.59
C GLU A 191 7.05 -35.22 15.51
N ARG A 192 6.61 -33.98 15.27
CA ARG A 192 5.23 -33.71 14.88
C ARG A 192 5.04 -34.26 13.47
N LYS A 193 4.18 -35.28 13.35
CA LYS A 193 3.70 -35.77 12.06
C LYS A 193 2.78 -34.70 11.46
N ALA A 194 3.00 -34.34 10.20
CA ALA A 194 2.13 -33.41 9.49
C ALA A 194 0.72 -34.01 9.39
N SER A 195 -0.29 -33.22 9.72
CA SER A 195 -1.68 -33.63 9.51
C SER A 195 -2.07 -33.30 8.07
N VAL A 196 -2.49 -34.32 7.33
CA VAL A 196 -2.96 -34.14 5.94
C VAL A 196 -4.20 -33.25 5.91
N LEU A 197 -5.12 -33.40 6.86
CA LEU A 197 -6.35 -32.61 6.96
C LEU A 197 -6.06 -31.12 7.20
N ILE A 198 -5.13 -30.79 8.10
CA ILE A 198 -4.77 -29.39 8.37
C ILE A 198 -4.00 -28.79 7.18
N SER A 199 -3.20 -29.60 6.49
CA SER A 199 -2.54 -29.19 5.24
C SER A 199 -3.56 -28.87 4.15
N LEU A 200 -4.58 -29.71 4.01
CA LEU A 200 -5.67 -29.51 3.05
C LEU A 200 -6.46 -28.25 3.39
N PHE A 201 -6.82 -28.03 4.66
CA PHE A 201 -7.49 -26.81 5.11
C PHE A 201 -6.67 -25.55 4.77
N GLY A 202 -5.36 -25.55 5.06
CA GLY A 202 -4.48 -24.44 4.72
C GLY A 202 -4.38 -24.18 3.22
N ALA A 203 -4.30 -25.24 2.41
CA ALA A 203 -4.31 -25.14 0.96
C ALA A 203 -5.65 -24.58 0.45
N THR A 204 -6.77 -25.04 0.99
CA THR A 204 -8.09 -24.49 0.69
C THR A 204 -8.14 -23.01 1.01
N CYS A 205 -7.75 -22.56 2.22
CA CYS A 205 -7.74 -21.13 2.57
C CYS A 205 -6.95 -20.27 1.58
N LEU A 206 -5.77 -20.73 1.13
CA LEU A 206 -4.97 -20.02 0.13
C LEU A 206 -5.64 -20.00 -1.23
N ILE A 207 -6.13 -21.15 -1.71
CA ILE A 207 -6.79 -21.26 -3.02
C ILE A 207 -8.05 -20.40 -3.03
N THR A 208 -8.88 -20.45 -1.99
CA THR A 208 -10.10 -19.62 -1.91
C THR A 208 -9.73 -18.14 -1.88
N GLY A 209 -8.72 -17.74 -1.10
CA GLY A 209 -8.22 -16.36 -1.08
C GLY A 209 -7.78 -15.88 -2.46
N TYR A 210 -6.96 -16.68 -3.17
CA TYR A 210 -6.50 -16.34 -4.51
C TYR A 210 -7.61 -16.35 -5.56
N VAL A 211 -8.59 -17.24 -5.47
CA VAL A 211 -9.75 -17.24 -6.37
C VAL A 211 -10.58 -15.97 -6.18
N LEU A 212 -10.77 -15.52 -4.93
CA LEU A 212 -11.45 -14.27 -4.60
C LEU A 212 -10.68 -13.06 -5.14
N GLU A 213 -9.36 -13.02 -5.01
CA GLU A 213 -8.52 -11.93 -5.57
C GLU A 213 -8.43 -11.96 -7.09
N ALA A 214 -8.49 -13.15 -7.70
CA ALA A 214 -8.30 -13.31 -9.14
C ALA A 214 -9.55 -13.03 -9.97
N ASN A 215 -10.73 -12.89 -9.34
CA ASN A 215 -12.00 -12.65 -10.05
C ASN A 215 -12.93 -11.68 -9.27
N PRO A 216 -12.46 -10.50 -8.81
CA PRO A 216 -13.29 -9.55 -8.06
C PRO A 216 -14.59 -9.16 -8.78
N LEU A 217 -14.53 -8.96 -10.11
CA LEU A 217 -15.69 -8.54 -10.89
C LEU A 217 -16.81 -9.60 -10.90
N TYR A 218 -16.44 -10.89 -10.97
CA TYR A 218 -17.42 -11.97 -10.89
C TYR A 218 -18.15 -11.98 -9.54
N PHE A 219 -17.42 -11.84 -8.43
CA PHE A 219 -18.05 -11.83 -7.10
C PHE A 219 -18.87 -10.56 -6.85
N MET A 220 -18.46 -9.45 -7.44
CA MET A 220 -19.21 -8.19 -7.41
C MET A 220 -20.51 -8.29 -8.23
N SER A 221 -20.53 -9.08 -9.32
CA SER A 221 -21.69 -9.25 -10.20
C SER A 221 -22.69 -10.34 -9.75
N LEU A 222 -22.45 -11.05 -8.65
CA LEU A 222 -23.34 -12.13 -8.16
C LEU A 222 -24.69 -11.64 -7.60
N GLY A 223 -24.90 -10.32 -7.51
CA GLY A 223 -26.13 -9.66 -7.08
C GLY A 223 -25.85 -8.53 -6.09
N ASP A 224 -26.73 -7.54 -6.00
CA ASP A 224 -26.45 -6.26 -5.32
C ASP A 224 -25.95 -6.40 -3.88
N ILE A 225 -26.64 -7.23 -3.10
CA ILE A 225 -26.30 -7.46 -1.68
C ILE A 225 -24.97 -8.22 -1.58
N ILE A 226 -24.78 -9.26 -2.41
CA ILE A 226 -23.59 -10.11 -2.36
C ILE A 226 -22.36 -9.33 -2.83
N GLY A 227 -22.49 -8.53 -3.88
CA GLY A 227 -21.43 -7.67 -4.41
C GLY A 227 -21.02 -6.59 -3.44
N ALA A 228 -21.98 -5.90 -2.80
CA ALA A 228 -21.69 -4.93 -1.74
C ALA A 228 -21.00 -5.58 -0.53
N LEU A 229 -21.47 -6.76 -0.10
CA LEU A 229 -20.81 -7.53 0.96
C LEU A 229 -19.37 -7.89 0.56
N TYR A 230 -19.14 -8.37 -0.66
CA TYR A 230 -17.79 -8.66 -1.14
C TYR A 230 -16.91 -7.40 -1.11
N ALA A 231 -17.38 -6.27 -1.64
CA ALA A 231 -16.61 -5.03 -1.69
C ALA A 231 -16.14 -4.55 -0.30
N VAL A 232 -17.01 -4.63 0.71
CA VAL A 232 -16.69 -4.18 2.07
C VAL A 232 -15.89 -5.23 2.85
N PHE A 233 -16.31 -6.49 2.83
CA PHE A 233 -15.70 -7.52 3.67
C PHE A 233 -14.40 -8.09 3.08
N SER A 234 -14.17 -7.99 1.77
CA SER A 234 -12.95 -8.48 1.12
C SER A 234 -11.68 -7.90 1.74
N ILE A 235 -11.70 -6.62 2.15
CA ILE A 235 -10.58 -5.92 2.80
C ILE A 235 -10.10 -6.63 4.07
N PHE A 236 -10.99 -7.31 4.79
CA PHE A 236 -10.65 -8.03 6.03
C PHE A 236 -10.57 -9.54 5.82
N VAL A 237 -11.50 -10.12 5.06
CA VAL A 237 -11.64 -11.56 4.87
C VAL A 237 -10.50 -12.13 4.04
N ILE A 238 -10.14 -11.48 2.92
CA ILE A 238 -9.09 -11.98 2.03
C ILE A 238 -7.73 -11.98 2.72
N PRO A 239 -7.24 -10.87 3.34
CA PRO A 239 -5.97 -10.89 4.07
C PRO A 239 -5.97 -11.88 5.24
N SER A 240 -7.12 -12.09 5.90
CA SER A 240 -7.24 -13.08 6.98
C SER A 240 -7.11 -14.52 6.49
N LEU A 241 -7.76 -14.84 5.36
CA LEU A 241 -7.64 -16.16 4.71
C LEU A 241 -6.22 -16.41 4.23
N ILE A 242 -5.60 -15.41 3.61
CA ILE A 242 -4.21 -15.46 3.16
C ILE A 242 -3.26 -15.66 4.35
N ALA A 243 -3.44 -14.92 5.44
CA ALA A 243 -2.62 -15.06 6.64
C ALA A 243 -2.78 -16.45 7.28
N ALA A 244 -4.02 -16.93 7.44
CA ALA A 244 -4.29 -18.26 7.98
C ALA A 244 -3.68 -19.36 7.09
N GLY A 245 -3.96 -19.28 5.78
CA GLY A 245 -3.44 -20.21 4.78
C GLY A 245 -1.90 -20.25 4.74
N THR A 246 -1.25 -19.09 4.82
CA THR A 246 0.22 -18.97 4.85
C THR A 246 0.84 -19.57 6.11
N TYR A 247 0.21 -19.36 7.27
CA TYR A 247 0.64 -20.01 8.51
C TYR A 247 0.52 -21.54 8.42
N PHE A 248 -0.57 -22.06 7.86
CA PHE A 248 -0.74 -23.50 7.63
C PHE A 248 0.20 -24.04 6.56
N PHE A 249 0.54 -23.25 5.55
CA PHE A 249 1.53 -23.59 4.53
C PHE A 249 2.91 -23.86 5.15
N PHE A 250 3.40 -22.92 5.98
CA PHE A 250 4.67 -23.12 6.67
C PHE A 250 4.60 -24.21 7.75
N SER A 251 3.47 -24.34 8.44
CA SER A 251 3.35 -25.28 9.56
C SER A 251 3.03 -26.72 9.18
N GLN A 252 2.45 -26.99 8.02
CA GLN A 252 2.03 -28.33 7.61
C GLN A 252 2.48 -28.70 6.19
N ILE A 253 2.21 -27.85 5.19
CA ILE A 253 2.48 -28.13 3.78
C ILE A 253 3.98 -28.30 3.53
N SER A 254 4.82 -27.50 4.19
CA SER A 254 6.27 -27.61 4.11
C SER A 254 6.79 -29.00 4.55
N PHE A 255 6.13 -29.66 5.50
CA PHE A 255 6.50 -31.02 5.92
C PHE A 255 6.07 -32.10 4.93
N LEU A 256 4.95 -31.91 4.24
CA LEU A 256 4.54 -32.80 3.16
C LEU A 256 5.55 -32.74 2.01
N LEU A 257 6.01 -31.54 1.63
CA LEU A 257 7.07 -31.33 0.64
C LEU A 257 8.36 -32.08 1.04
N ILE A 258 8.78 -31.96 2.29
CA ILE A 258 9.94 -32.71 2.82
C ILE A 258 9.70 -34.21 2.75
N ARG A 259 8.49 -34.70 3.08
CA ARG A 259 8.17 -36.13 2.98
C ARG A 259 8.29 -36.61 1.54
N ILE A 260 7.79 -35.85 0.56
CA ILE A 260 7.93 -36.14 -0.87
C ILE A 260 9.40 -36.22 -1.28
N LEU A 261 10.23 -35.26 -0.83
CA LEU A 261 11.68 -35.27 -1.08
C LEU A 261 12.36 -36.51 -0.49
N LYS A 262 11.95 -36.94 0.71
CA LYS A 262 12.46 -38.17 1.36
C LYS A 262 12.00 -39.45 0.66
N THR A 263 10.79 -39.47 0.10
CA THR A 263 10.25 -40.63 -0.64
C THR A 263 10.96 -40.86 -1.97
N ARG A 264 11.47 -39.80 -2.63
CA ARG A 264 12.25 -39.93 -3.88
C ARG A 264 13.67 -40.42 -3.62
N ARG A 265 13.84 -41.74 -3.42
CA ARG A 265 15.10 -42.39 -3.01
C ARG A 265 16.32 -42.00 -3.86
N LYS A 266 16.19 -41.97 -5.21
CA LYS A 266 17.29 -41.58 -6.13
C LYS A 266 17.80 -40.16 -5.87
N PHE A 267 16.93 -39.23 -5.47
CA PHE A 267 17.30 -37.86 -5.14
C PHE A 267 17.81 -37.74 -3.70
N TYR A 268 17.12 -38.35 -2.74
CA TYR A 268 17.43 -38.28 -1.32
C TYR A 268 18.80 -38.87 -0.98
N MET A 269 19.17 -39.98 -1.61
CA MET A 269 20.44 -40.70 -1.36
C MET A 269 21.62 -40.16 -2.18
N LYS A 270 21.42 -39.12 -3.00
CA LYS A 270 22.48 -38.58 -3.86
C LYS A 270 23.37 -37.62 -3.06
N ARG A 271 24.63 -38.00 -2.83
CA ARG A 271 25.65 -37.18 -2.14
C ARG A 271 25.14 -36.70 -0.77
N ILE A 272 25.26 -35.40 -0.49
CA ILE A 272 24.88 -34.76 0.78
C ILE A 272 23.37 -34.50 0.91
N ASN A 273 22.54 -34.95 -0.04
CA ASN A 273 21.11 -34.64 -0.04
C ASN A 273 20.38 -35.12 1.21
N MET A 274 20.74 -36.32 1.69
CA MET A 274 20.18 -36.88 2.91
C MET A 274 20.37 -35.97 4.14
N LEU A 275 21.53 -35.30 4.22
CA LEU A 275 21.89 -34.43 5.33
C LEU A 275 21.10 -33.14 5.28
N TRP A 276 21.17 -32.40 4.17
CA TRP A 276 20.51 -31.10 4.11
C TRP A 276 18.98 -31.23 4.12
N ILE A 277 18.38 -32.30 3.58
CA ILE A 277 16.92 -32.53 3.61
C ILE A 277 16.44 -32.82 5.04
N SER A 278 17.18 -33.62 5.79
CA SER A 278 16.85 -33.94 7.18
C SER A 278 16.98 -32.72 8.09
N ASP A 279 18.02 -31.92 7.86
CA ASP A 279 18.25 -30.66 8.56
C ASP A 279 17.22 -29.60 8.22
N LEU A 280 16.87 -29.47 6.94
CA LEU A 280 15.84 -28.55 6.48
C LEU A 280 14.51 -28.82 7.17
N ALA A 281 14.17 -30.10 7.35
CA ALA A 281 12.96 -30.51 8.06
C ALA A 281 12.93 -30.00 9.50
N SER A 282 14.07 -30.08 10.18
CA SER A 282 14.23 -29.53 11.52
C SER A 282 14.16 -27.99 11.50
N ARG A 283 14.85 -27.34 10.56
CA ARG A 283 14.90 -25.88 10.46
C ARG A 283 13.54 -25.27 10.23
N ILE A 284 12.81 -25.71 9.20
CA ILE A 284 11.46 -25.23 8.92
C ILE A 284 10.59 -25.39 10.16
N ARG A 285 10.64 -26.56 10.84
CA ARG A 285 9.88 -26.82 12.06
C ARG A 285 10.14 -25.83 13.17
N THR A 286 11.40 -25.52 13.42
CA THR A 286 11.77 -24.60 14.48
C THR A 286 11.49 -23.14 14.12
N ASN A 287 11.25 -22.85 12.82
CA ASN A 287 11.17 -21.52 12.24
C ASN A 287 9.82 -21.16 11.61
N ILE A 288 8.78 -21.99 11.75
CA ILE A 288 7.43 -21.75 11.19
C ILE A 288 6.95 -20.31 11.43
N ASN A 289 6.97 -19.87 12.70
CA ASN A 289 6.47 -18.54 13.05
C ASN A 289 7.32 -17.42 12.43
N MET A 290 8.62 -17.65 12.27
CA MET A 290 9.51 -16.69 11.63
C MET A 290 9.17 -16.60 10.14
N LEU A 291 9.09 -17.73 9.44
CA LEU A 291 8.78 -17.77 8.01
C LEU A 291 7.44 -17.09 7.70
N PHE A 292 6.43 -17.35 8.53
CA PHE A 292 5.12 -16.70 8.45
C PHE A 292 5.22 -15.18 8.64
N ILE A 293 5.87 -14.70 9.70
CA ILE A 293 5.98 -13.26 9.98
C ILE A 293 6.75 -12.56 8.86
N VAL A 294 7.86 -13.14 8.40
CA VAL A 294 8.68 -12.56 7.32
C VAL A 294 7.89 -12.49 6.02
N ALA A 295 7.16 -13.54 5.66
CA ALA A 295 6.31 -13.56 4.47
C ALA A 295 5.20 -12.49 4.55
N MET A 296 4.51 -12.39 5.69
CA MET A 296 3.42 -11.42 5.86
C MET A 296 3.91 -9.97 5.89
N LEU A 297 5.01 -9.69 6.58
CA LEU A 297 5.60 -8.34 6.60
C LEU A 297 6.10 -7.92 5.21
N SER A 298 6.71 -8.85 4.48
CA SER A 298 7.13 -8.60 3.09
C SER A 298 5.92 -8.39 2.18
N THR A 299 4.86 -9.20 2.35
CA THR A 299 3.61 -9.03 1.60
C THR A 299 3.03 -7.65 1.81
N LEU A 300 2.92 -7.23 3.08
CA LEU A 300 2.39 -5.92 3.44
C LEU A 300 3.22 -4.77 2.85
N ALA A 301 4.55 -4.90 2.87
CA ALA A 301 5.45 -3.92 2.26
C ALA A 301 5.25 -3.85 0.73
N PHE A 302 5.26 -4.98 0.05
CA PHE A 302 5.21 -5.03 -1.41
C PHE A 302 3.86 -4.58 -1.95
N THR A 303 2.75 -5.02 -1.34
CA THR A 303 1.39 -4.62 -1.75
C THR A 303 1.16 -3.12 -1.54
N MET A 304 1.56 -2.60 -0.37
CA MET A 304 1.40 -1.17 -0.07
C MET A 304 2.16 -0.29 -1.05
N ILE A 305 3.43 -0.60 -1.31
CA ILE A 305 4.27 0.20 -2.22
C ILE A 305 3.79 0.08 -3.67
N THR A 306 3.40 -1.13 -4.09
CA THR A 306 2.86 -1.35 -5.45
C THR A 306 1.57 -0.56 -5.68
N PHE A 307 0.63 -0.61 -4.73
CA PHE A 307 -0.61 0.16 -4.79
C PHE A 307 -0.32 1.66 -4.92
N LEU A 308 0.52 2.20 -4.05
CA LEU A 308 0.84 3.63 -4.04
C LEU A 308 1.58 4.07 -5.30
N TYR A 309 2.47 3.23 -5.84
CA TYR A 309 3.18 3.55 -7.08
C TYR A 309 2.20 3.65 -8.25
N GLY A 310 1.32 2.65 -8.39
CA GLY A 310 0.34 2.67 -9.47
C GLY A 310 -0.82 3.65 -9.26
N PHE A 311 -1.05 4.12 -8.04
CA PHE A 311 -2.07 5.13 -7.76
C PHE A 311 -1.84 6.43 -8.57
N GLY A 312 -0.59 6.80 -8.86
CA GLY A 312 -0.28 7.93 -9.75
C GLY A 312 -0.75 7.75 -11.19
N LYS A 313 -0.80 6.51 -11.70
CA LYS A 313 -1.39 6.19 -12.99
C LYS A 313 -2.92 6.25 -12.94
N PHE A 314 -3.50 5.72 -11.87
CA PHE A 314 -4.94 5.76 -11.63
C PHE A 314 -5.47 7.19 -11.57
N THR A 315 -4.79 8.12 -10.88
CA THR A 315 -5.26 9.51 -10.80
C THR A 315 -5.30 10.20 -12.15
N LYS A 316 -4.26 10.02 -12.99
CA LYS A 316 -4.28 10.52 -14.36
C LYS A 316 -5.43 9.93 -15.19
N PHE A 317 -5.61 8.61 -15.14
CA PHE A 317 -6.69 7.95 -15.85
C PHE A 317 -8.07 8.48 -15.41
N ASN A 318 -8.27 8.63 -14.10
CA ASN A 318 -9.50 9.14 -13.54
C ASN A 318 -9.76 10.60 -13.92
N GLU A 319 -8.74 11.45 -13.97
CA GLU A 319 -8.88 12.85 -14.39
C GLU A 319 -9.25 12.98 -15.88
N ILE A 320 -8.65 12.18 -16.78
CA ILE A 320 -9.05 12.14 -18.20
C ILE A 320 -10.51 11.68 -18.35
N ARG A 321 -10.94 10.69 -17.55
CA ARG A 321 -12.34 10.23 -17.53
C ARG A 321 -13.31 11.26 -16.94
N LYS A 322 -12.85 12.17 -16.07
CA LYS A 322 -13.68 13.26 -15.54
C LYS A 322 -13.72 14.45 -16.48
N ASN A 323 -12.62 14.72 -17.18
CA ASN A 323 -12.43 15.86 -18.06
C ASN A 323 -11.83 15.36 -19.39
N PRO A 324 -12.65 14.80 -20.30
CA PRO A 324 -12.17 14.30 -21.58
C PRO A 324 -11.47 15.38 -22.40
N PHE A 325 -12.03 16.60 -22.37
CA PHE A 325 -11.35 17.81 -22.79
C PHE A 325 -10.72 18.50 -21.59
N PRO A 326 -9.42 18.84 -21.65
CA PRO A 326 -8.71 19.45 -20.53
C PRO A 326 -9.26 20.79 -20.04
N PHE A 327 -9.95 21.54 -20.89
CA PHE A 327 -10.64 22.77 -20.51
C PHE A 327 -12.02 22.76 -21.15
N THR A 328 -13.06 22.93 -20.33
CA THR A 328 -14.45 23.02 -20.77
C THR A 328 -15.14 24.19 -20.08
N TYR A 329 -15.88 24.98 -20.85
CA TYR A 329 -16.65 26.12 -20.36
C TYR A 329 -18.11 25.97 -20.81
N LEU A 330 -19.04 26.05 -19.86
CA LEU A 330 -20.47 26.02 -20.12
C LEU A 330 -21.01 27.46 -20.04
N SER A 331 -21.73 27.88 -21.08
CA SER A 331 -22.33 29.21 -21.16
C SER A 331 -23.82 29.11 -21.43
N HIS A 332 -24.61 29.83 -20.64
CA HIS A 332 -26.02 30.08 -20.93
C HIS A 332 -26.17 31.19 -21.98
N THR A 333 -27.31 31.26 -22.65
CA THR A 333 -27.61 32.25 -23.71
C THR A 333 -27.53 33.70 -23.24
N GLU A 334 -27.81 33.95 -21.95
CA GLU A 334 -27.82 35.29 -21.36
C GLU A 334 -26.45 35.72 -20.78
N ASN A 335 -25.42 34.89 -20.96
CA ASN A 335 -24.10 35.14 -20.39
C ASN A 335 -23.32 36.20 -21.19
N THR A 336 -23.18 37.39 -20.63
CA THR A 336 -22.47 38.53 -21.23
C THR A 336 -20.94 38.43 -21.17
N LEU A 337 -20.38 37.59 -20.29
CA LEU A 337 -18.94 37.45 -20.08
C LEU A 337 -18.32 36.23 -20.78
N ALA A 338 -19.12 35.43 -21.49
CA ALA A 338 -18.65 34.22 -22.16
C ALA A 338 -17.48 34.49 -23.12
N ASP A 339 -17.61 35.51 -23.97
CA ASP A 339 -16.57 35.86 -24.93
C ASP A 339 -15.31 36.40 -24.25
N GLU A 340 -15.46 37.14 -23.13
CA GLU A 340 -14.31 37.61 -22.35
C GLU A 340 -13.54 36.42 -21.77
N HIS A 341 -14.22 35.49 -21.11
CA HIS A 341 -13.59 34.29 -20.52
C HIS A 341 -12.88 33.44 -21.57
N LEU A 342 -13.53 33.20 -22.71
CA LEU A 342 -12.97 32.39 -23.80
C LEU A 342 -11.78 33.08 -24.47
N ASN A 343 -11.88 34.39 -24.73
CA ASN A 343 -10.78 35.15 -25.32
C ASN A 343 -9.59 35.23 -24.35
N TRP A 344 -9.84 35.40 -23.06
CA TRP A 344 -8.80 35.37 -22.04
C TRP A 344 -8.06 34.03 -22.04
N LEU A 345 -8.80 32.91 -22.08
CA LEU A 345 -8.20 31.56 -22.10
C LEU A 345 -7.35 31.34 -23.36
N VAL A 346 -7.85 31.72 -24.53
CA VAL A 346 -7.12 31.68 -25.80
C VAL A 346 -5.85 32.54 -25.77
N GLN A 347 -5.93 33.75 -25.20
CA GLN A 347 -4.76 34.62 -25.04
C GLN A 347 -3.69 33.97 -24.16
N GLN A 348 -4.06 33.29 -23.07
CA GLN A 348 -3.10 32.56 -22.23
C GLN A 348 -2.45 31.39 -22.99
N PHE A 349 -3.22 30.61 -23.75
CA PHE A 349 -2.66 29.55 -24.58
C PHE A 349 -1.66 30.10 -25.61
N ASN A 350 -2.00 31.19 -26.30
CA ASN A 350 -1.10 31.82 -27.28
C ASN A 350 0.17 32.37 -26.61
N LYS A 351 0.03 33.02 -25.45
CA LYS A 351 1.15 33.57 -24.68
C LYS A 351 2.15 32.50 -24.24
N GLU A 352 1.66 31.35 -23.77
CA GLU A 352 2.49 30.21 -23.36
C GLU A 352 2.77 29.22 -24.50
N GLN A 353 2.40 29.56 -25.74
CA GLN A 353 2.63 28.76 -26.97
C GLN A 353 2.00 27.35 -26.96
N PHE A 354 0.85 27.18 -26.31
CA PHE A 354 0.06 25.96 -26.41
C PHE A 354 -0.75 25.95 -27.71
N THR A 355 -0.63 24.87 -28.49
CA THR A 355 -1.56 24.56 -29.58
C THR A 355 -2.90 24.10 -29.00
N TYR A 356 -4.02 24.46 -29.63
CA TYR A 356 -5.34 23.98 -29.20
C TYR A 356 -6.30 23.83 -30.37
N GLU A 357 -7.27 22.94 -30.22
CA GLU A 357 -8.47 22.85 -31.07
C GLU A 357 -9.69 23.23 -30.22
N LYS A 358 -10.52 24.15 -30.70
CA LYS A 358 -11.72 24.63 -30.01
C LYS A 358 -12.96 24.00 -30.66
N PHE A 359 -13.81 23.39 -29.85
CA PHE A 359 -15.11 22.85 -30.24
C PHE A 359 -16.19 23.67 -29.54
N LYS A 360 -17.21 24.08 -30.30
CA LYS A 360 -18.44 24.66 -29.76
C LYS A 360 -19.56 23.69 -30.07
N THR A 361 -20.33 23.33 -29.04
CA THR A 361 -21.49 22.46 -29.17
C THR A 361 -22.65 23.06 -28.40
N ASP A 362 -23.83 23.05 -29.00
CA ASP A 362 -25.04 23.50 -28.34
C ASP A 362 -25.77 22.31 -27.71
N ILE A 363 -26.19 22.47 -26.46
CA ILE A 363 -27.00 21.51 -25.71
C ILE A 363 -28.27 22.18 -25.23
N TYR A 364 -29.30 21.37 -25.02
CA TYR A 364 -30.64 21.84 -24.68
C TYR A 364 -31.12 21.21 -23.39
N GLU A 365 -31.55 22.02 -22.44
CA GLU A 365 -32.12 21.53 -21.19
C GLU A 365 -33.49 20.89 -21.47
N VAL A 366 -33.65 19.65 -21.02
CA VAL A 366 -34.87 18.86 -21.19
C VAL A 366 -35.27 18.18 -19.88
N SER A 367 -36.57 17.98 -19.69
CA SER A 367 -37.15 17.35 -18.50
C SER A 367 -37.97 16.15 -18.93
N LEU A 368 -38.12 15.17 -18.03
CA LEU A 368 -38.91 13.98 -18.31
C LEU A 368 -40.35 14.16 -17.82
N ALA A 369 -41.33 13.75 -18.63
CA ALA A 369 -42.74 13.86 -18.29
C ALA A 369 -43.14 13.05 -17.04
N GLU A 370 -42.40 11.98 -16.75
CA GLU A 370 -42.59 11.11 -15.58
C GLU A 370 -41.96 11.67 -14.30
N ASP A 371 -40.95 12.55 -14.42
CA ASP A 371 -40.20 13.11 -13.30
C ASP A 371 -39.59 14.47 -13.69
N ASN A 372 -40.32 15.54 -13.35
CA ASN A 372 -39.89 16.92 -13.61
C ASN A 372 -38.76 17.38 -12.65
N THR A 373 -38.32 16.56 -11.70
CA THR A 373 -37.26 16.94 -10.75
C THR A 373 -35.85 16.71 -11.29
N GLN A 374 -35.70 15.87 -12.32
CA GLN A 374 -34.39 15.56 -12.91
C GLN A 374 -34.20 16.23 -14.27
N LEU A 375 -33.15 17.05 -14.35
CA LEU A 375 -32.74 17.75 -15.56
C LEU A 375 -31.80 16.89 -16.42
N TYR A 376 -32.13 16.78 -17.69
CA TYR A 376 -31.32 16.15 -18.73
C TYR A 376 -30.86 17.21 -19.72
N HIS A 377 -29.80 16.91 -20.45
CA HIS A 377 -29.33 17.75 -21.56
C HIS A 377 -29.42 16.96 -22.85
N ALA A 378 -30.01 17.51 -23.90
CA ALA A 378 -30.07 16.89 -25.22
C ALA A 378 -29.01 17.49 -26.16
N MET A 379 -28.38 16.64 -26.98
CA MET A 379 -27.40 17.02 -28.00
C MET A 379 -27.69 16.31 -29.32
N LYS A 380 -27.37 16.99 -30.43
CA LYS A 380 -27.39 16.42 -31.78
C LYS A 380 -26.39 15.28 -31.91
N GLN A 381 -26.77 14.23 -32.63
CA GLN A 381 -25.88 13.13 -32.96
C GLN A 381 -24.68 13.60 -33.79
N SER A 382 -24.87 14.50 -34.75
CA SER A 382 -23.78 15.03 -35.58
C SER A 382 -22.70 15.72 -34.73
N ASP A 383 -23.10 16.58 -33.80
CA ASP A 383 -22.18 17.26 -32.87
C ASP A 383 -21.46 16.27 -31.96
N TYR A 384 -22.18 15.27 -31.44
CA TYR A 384 -21.56 14.20 -30.66
C TYR A 384 -20.47 13.48 -31.47
N ASN A 385 -20.74 13.13 -32.72
CA ASN A 385 -19.80 12.40 -33.56
C ASN A 385 -18.53 13.22 -33.86
N VAL A 386 -18.63 14.55 -33.98
CA VAL A 386 -17.46 15.44 -34.09
C VAL A 386 -16.59 15.35 -32.82
N LEU A 387 -17.20 15.45 -31.64
CA LEU A 387 -16.47 15.33 -30.37
C LEU A 387 -15.91 13.92 -30.16
N ALA A 388 -16.66 12.88 -30.56
CA ALA A 388 -16.23 11.49 -30.48
C ALA A 388 -14.98 11.25 -31.33
N HIS A 389 -14.94 11.77 -32.56
CA HIS A 389 -13.73 11.71 -33.39
C HIS A 389 -12.55 12.46 -32.74
N ALA A 390 -12.78 13.62 -32.12
CA ALA A 390 -11.72 14.37 -31.46
C ALA A 390 -11.14 13.65 -30.22
N LEU A 391 -11.96 12.87 -29.51
CA LEU A 391 -11.62 12.12 -28.29
C LEU A 391 -11.27 10.64 -28.54
N ASN A 392 -11.40 10.15 -29.77
CA ASN A 392 -11.31 8.73 -30.15
C ASN A 392 -12.37 7.84 -29.46
N PHE A 393 -13.59 8.33 -29.32
CA PHE A 393 -14.75 7.53 -28.93
C PHE A 393 -15.44 6.92 -30.16
N ASP A 394 -16.23 5.87 -29.94
CA ASP A 394 -17.04 5.27 -31.00
C ASP A 394 -18.17 6.23 -31.42
N PRO A 395 -18.38 6.48 -32.73
CA PRO A 395 -19.50 7.29 -33.19
C PRO A 395 -20.83 6.59 -32.92
N LEU A 396 -21.89 7.38 -32.69
CA LEU A 396 -23.23 6.88 -32.43
C LEU A 396 -24.15 7.15 -33.62
N THR A 397 -25.13 6.26 -33.81
CA THR A 397 -26.19 6.39 -34.82
C THR A 397 -27.54 6.21 -34.16
N VAL A 398 -28.37 7.24 -34.25
CA VAL A 398 -29.62 7.46 -33.55
C VAL A 398 -30.73 7.67 -34.58
N LYS A 399 -31.81 6.89 -34.48
CA LYS A 399 -33.03 7.12 -35.26
C LYS A 399 -33.93 8.13 -34.56
N ASN A 400 -34.91 8.68 -35.27
CA ASN A 400 -35.83 9.70 -34.71
C ASN A 400 -36.62 9.25 -33.47
N ASN A 401 -36.82 7.95 -33.25
CA ASN A 401 -37.51 7.43 -32.07
C ASN A 401 -36.55 6.75 -31.07
N GLU A 402 -35.24 6.89 -31.25
CA GLU A 402 -34.21 6.30 -30.41
C GLU A 402 -33.43 7.41 -29.69
N SER A 403 -32.82 7.08 -28.56
CA SER A 403 -31.82 7.93 -27.91
C SER A 403 -30.75 7.09 -27.22
N TYR A 404 -29.56 7.66 -27.08
CA TYR A 404 -28.55 7.13 -26.14
C TYR A 404 -28.54 8.01 -24.90
N ILE A 405 -28.36 7.39 -23.73
CA ILE A 405 -28.07 8.12 -22.50
C ILE A 405 -26.60 7.99 -22.18
N LEU A 406 -25.93 9.13 -22.25
CA LEU A 406 -24.56 9.31 -21.80
C LEU A 406 -24.68 9.86 -20.39
N MET A 407 -24.70 8.95 -19.45
CA MET A 407 -24.42 9.26 -18.06
C MET A 407 -23.07 8.67 -17.77
N LYS A 408 -22.24 9.43 -17.05
CA LYS A 408 -21.21 8.76 -16.28
C LYS A 408 -22.00 7.92 -15.29
N GLU A 409 -22.06 6.60 -15.50
CA GLU A 409 -22.26 5.68 -14.38
C GLU A 409 -21.34 6.25 -13.30
N ILE A 410 -21.88 6.47 -12.09
CA ILE A 410 -21.00 6.62 -10.94
C ILE A 410 -20.31 5.27 -10.86
N ASP A 411 -19.24 5.16 -11.65
CA ASP A 411 -18.36 4.03 -11.82
C ASP A 411 -17.41 4.03 -10.62
N ASP A 412 -18.00 4.30 -9.45
CA ASP A 412 -17.77 3.56 -8.25
C ASP A 412 -18.38 2.18 -8.50
N HIS A 413 -17.59 1.26 -9.05
CA HIS A 413 -17.83 -0.18 -8.88
C HIS A 413 -18.12 -0.55 -7.41
N PHE A 414 -17.81 0.34 -6.46
CA PHE A 414 -18.17 0.24 -5.04
C PHE A 414 -19.68 0.45 -4.72
N ILE A 415 -20.43 1.18 -5.55
CA ILE A 415 -21.85 1.57 -5.35
C ILE A 415 -22.74 1.26 -6.57
N GLY A 416 -22.17 0.88 -7.73
CA GLY A 416 -22.89 0.67 -8.98
C GLY A 416 -24.08 -0.31 -8.94
N THR A 417 -24.09 -1.26 -7.99
CA THR A 417 -25.24 -2.17 -7.79
C THR A 417 -26.51 -1.48 -7.32
N PHE A 418 -26.44 -0.25 -6.80
CA PHE A 418 -27.64 0.49 -6.36
C PHE A 418 -28.29 1.33 -7.47
N TYR A 419 -27.61 1.55 -8.61
CA TYR A 419 -28.06 2.47 -9.66
C TYR A 419 -28.64 1.80 -10.92
N ASP A 420 -28.50 0.48 -11.07
CA ASP A 420 -29.07 -0.26 -12.22
C ASP A 420 -30.61 -0.17 -12.28
N LYS A 421 -31.26 0.28 -11.19
CA LYS A 421 -32.70 0.57 -11.10
C LYS A 421 -33.16 1.84 -11.83
N GLU A 422 -32.26 2.71 -12.31
CA GLU A 422 -32.65 3.89 -13.11
C GLU A 422 -32.61 3.65 -14.63
N LYS A 423 -32.29 2.44 -15.10
CA LYS A 423 -32.35 2.13 -16.53
C LYS A 423 -33.81 2.07 -17.00
N LYS A 424 -34.18 3.01 -17.86
CA LYS A 424 -35.51 3.13 -18.47
C LYS A 424 -35.44 2.63 -19.91
N ASP A 425 -36.44 1.85 -20.33
CA ASP A 425 -36.55 1.38 -21.72
C ASP A 425 -37.00 2.49 -22.68
N SER A 426 -37.74 3.47 -22.16
CA SER A 426 -38.17 4.65 -22.91
C SER A 426 -38.26 5.89 -22.01
N LEU A 427 -38.27 7.05 -22.66
CA LEU A 427 -38.33 8.37 -22.05
C LEU A 427 -39.32 9.22 -22.85
N THR A 428 -40.10 10.05 -22.16
CA THR A 428 -40.94 11.07 -22.81
C THR A 428 -40.50 12.45 -22.33
N LEU A 429 -40.17 13.34 -23.27
CA LEU A 429 -39.75 14.70 -22.95
C LEU A 429 -40.97 15.59 -22.66
N THR A 430 -40.91 16.40 -21.60
CA THR A 430 -42.02 17.30 -21.20
C THR A 430 -42.26 18.42 -22.20
N GLN A 431 -41.20 18.88 -22.89
CA GLN A 431 -41.22 20.06 -23.76
C GLN A 431 -42.07 19.87 -25.04
N ASN A 432 -42.05 18.68 -25.63
CA ASN A 432 -42.70 18.40 -26.91
C ASN A 432 -43.39 17.02 -26.94
N SER A 433 -43.55 16.36 -25.79
CA SER A 433 -44.11 15.00 -25.67
C SER A 433 -43.41 13.96 -26.56
N LEU A 434 -42.14 14.19 -26.91
CA LEU A 434 -41.37 13.28 -27.75
C LEU A 434 -41.05 12.01 -26.99
N HIS A 435 -41.55 10.89 -27.51
CA HIS A 435 -41.29 9.56 -26.97
C HIS A 435 -40.05 8.94 -27.62
N LEU A 436 -39.03 8.69 -26.82
CA LEU A 436 -37.74 8.13 -27.23
C LEU A 436 -37.53 6.76 -26.59
N LYS A 437 -37.17 5.76 -27.39
CA LYS A 437 -36.70 4.46 -26.91
C LYS A 437 -35.21 4.56 -26.57
N VAL A 438 -34.83 4.17 -25.36
CA VAL A 438 -33.42 4.15 -24.97
C VAL A 438 -32.74 2.96 -25.64
N LYS A 439 -31.76 3.24 -26.51
CA LYS A 439 -31.06 2.22 -27.28
C LYS A 439 -29.95 1.57 -26.48
N ASP A 440 -29.17 2.37 -25.76
CA ASP A 440 -28.08 1.92 -24.91
C ASP A 440 -27.64 3.04 -23.94
N TYR A 441 -26.96 2.64 -22.87
CA TYR A 441 -26.30 3.54 -21.93
C TYR A 441 -24.80 3.52 -22.21
N LYS A 442 -24.19 4.70 -22.37
CA LYS A 442 -22.73 4.83 -22.57
C LYS A 442 -22.10 5.48 -21.35
N SER A 443 -21.08 4.83 -20.79
CA SER A 443 -20.32 5.32 -19.64
C SER A 443 -19.31 6.43 -19.98
N THR A 444 -19.11 6.70 -21.28
CA THR A 444 -18.24 7.76 -21.80
C THR A 444 -19.07 8.95 -22.28
N SER A 445 -18.90 10.10 -21.62
CA SER A 445 -19.45 11.39 -22.04
C SER A 445 -18.32 12.28 -22.59
N PRO A 446 -18.55 13.11 -23.63
CA PRO A 446 -17.56 14.07 -24.09
C PRO A 446 -17.40 15.26 -23.15
N PHE A 447 -18.31 15.42 -22.16
CA PHE A 447 -18.30 16.53 -21.23
C PHE A 447 -18.06 16.09 -19.79
N PRO A 448 -17.51 17.00 -18.95
CA PRO A 448 -17.41 16.75 -17.51
C PRO A 448 -18.78 16.57 -16.87
N ASN A 449 -18.92 15.52 -16.05
CA ASN A 449 -20.16 15.20 -15.33
C ASN A 449 -20.60 16.31 -14.37
N SER A 450 -19.65 17.13 -13.89
CA SER A 450 -19.93 18.30 -13.06
C SER A 450 -20.61 19.44 -13.83
N LEU A 451 -20.51 19.46 -15.17
CA LEU A 451 -21.13 20.45 -16.03
C LEU A 451 -22.39 19.89 -16.69
N VAL A 452 -22.30 18.66 -17.21
CA VAL A 452 -23.38 18.00 -17.96
C VAL A 452 -23.56 16.58 -17.41
N PRO A 453 -24.34 16.40 -16.32
CA PRO A 453 -24.42 15.14 -15.58
C PRO A 453 -25.17 14.03 -16.34
N LYS A 454 -26.25 14.36 -17.05
CA LYS A 454 -27.04 13.42 -17.86
C LYS A 454 -27.22 13.99 -19.25
N LEU A 455 -26.61 13.35 -20.25
CA LEU A 455 -26.63 13.76 -21.65
C LEU A 455 -27.43 12.75 -22.50
N LEU A 456 -28.38 13.23 -23.28
CA LEU A 456 -29.18 12.48 -24.23
C LEU A 456 -28.67 12.79 -25.64
N ILE A 457 -28.29 11.76 -26.38
CA ILE A 457 -28.00 11.90 -27.81
C ILE A 457 -29.25 11.52 -28.59
N VAL A 458 -29.75 12.48 -29.36
CA VAL A 458 -30.97 12.38 -30.17
C VAL A 458 -30.64 12.69 -31.63
N SER A 459 -31.55 12.36 -32.54
CA SER A 459 -31.38 12.73 -33.95
C SER A 459 -31.39 14.24 -34.15
N ASP A 460 -30.73 14.70 -35.20
CA ASP A 460 -30.60 16.12 -35.52
C ASP A 460 -31.97 16.79 -35.74
N GLU A 461 -32.91 16.09 -36.37
CA GLU A 461 -34.30 16.54 -36.60
C GLU A 461 -35.06 16.80 -35.28
N ASN A 462 -34.88 15.94 -34.28
CA ASN A 462 -35.56 16.10 -32.98
C ASN A 462 -35.04 17.32 -32.21
N ILE A 463 -33.76 17.69 -32.40
CA ILE A 463 -33.19 18.88 -31.76
C ILE A 463 -33.73 20.15 -32.39
N GLU A 464 -33.96 20.18 -33.70
CA GLU A 464 -34.58 21.36 -34.35
C GLU A 464 -35.93 21.68 -33.70
N ALA A 465 -36.75 20.65 -33.43
CA ALA A 465 -38.02 20.80 -32.72
C ALA A 465 -37.84 21.29 -31.25
N LEU A 466 -36.81 20.81 -30.55
CA LEU A 466 -36.53 21.20 -29.15
C LEU A 466 -35.93 22.61 -29.04
N SER A 467 -35.17 23.05 -30.04
CA SER A 467 -34.40 24.31 -29.99
C SER A 467 -35.25 25.56 -29.84
N THR A 468 -36.55 25.48 -30.15
CA THR A 468 -37.50 26.61 -30.04
C THR A 468 -38.20 26.68 -28.69
N ILE A 469 -38.15 25.62 -27.88
CA ILE A 469 -38.96 25.46 -26.66
C ILE A 469 -38.07 25.19 -25.42
N SER A 470 -36.88 24.62 -25.61
CA SER A 470 -35.90 24.35 -24.55
C SER A 470 -34.89 25.49 -24.39
N LYS A 471 -34.39 25.66 -23.16
CA LYS A 471 -33.28 26.55 -22.85
C LYS A 471 -31.99 26.02 -23.51
N GLN A 472 -31.38 26.83 -24.37
CA GLN A 472 -30.12 26.50 -25.04
C GLN A 472 -28.93 26.89 -24.15
N MET A 473 -27.89 26.06 -24.17
CA MET A 473 -26.58 26.35 -23.60
C MET A 473 -25.50 25.98 -24.61
N SER A 474 -24.41 26.74 -24.63
CA SER A 474 -23.24 26.41 -25.44
C SER A 474 -22.12 25.88 -24.56
N VAL A 475 -21.61 24.70 -24.91
CA VAL A 475 -20.42 24.10 -24.31
C VAL A 475 -19.23 24.36 -25.23
N TYR A 476 -18.19 24.96 -24.67
CA TYR A 476 -16.92 25.19 -25.34
C TYR A 476 -15.86 24.25 -24.77
N SER A 477 -15.35 23.36 -25.61
CA SER A 477 -14.37 22.36 -25.23
C SER A 477 -13.05 22.60 -25.96
N PHE A 478 -11.94 22.56 -25.25
CA PHE A 478 -10.61 22.77 -25.81
C PHE A 478 -9.79 21.50 -25.71
N LYS A 479 -9.32 21.00 -26.86
CA LYS A 479 -8.32 19.94 -26.94
C LYS A 479 -6.94 20.58 -26.95
N VAL A 480 -6.19 20.37 -25.88
CA VAL A 480 -4.86 20.95 -25.70
C VAL A 480 -3.84 19.81 -25.58
N PRO A 481 -2.95 19.60 -26.57
CA PRO A 481 -1.83 18.69 -26.42
C PRO A 481 -0.94 19.10 -25.25
N ASN A 482 -0.41 18.13 -24.50
CA ASN A 482 0.42 18.37 -23.31
C ASN A 482 -0.24 19.26 -22.23
N TRP A 483 -1.57 19.24 -22.13
CA TRP A 483 -2.36 20.01 -21.16
C TRP A 483 -1.88 19.88 -19.70
N GLU A 484 -1.22 18.79 -19.33
CA GLU A 484 -0.65 18.60 -17.98
C GLU A 484 0.31 19.72 -17.57
N LYS A 485 0.94 20.40 -18.54
CA LYS A 485 1.84 21.53 -18.30
C LYS A 485 1.12 22.87 -18.17
N ALA A 486 -0.15 22.95 -18.58
CA ALA A 486 -0.95 24.18 -18.55
C ALA A 486 -1.62 24.43 -17.19
N TYR A 487 -1.09 23.85 -16.10
CA TYR A 487 -1.71 23.94 -14.76
C TYR A 487 -1.76 25.39 -14.23
N THR A 488 -0.81 26.25 -14.62
CA THR A 488 -0.85 27.69 -14.31
C THR A 488 -2.05 28.36 -14.96
N ILE A 489 -2.32 28.04 -16.24
CA ILE A 489 -3.48 28.52 -16.99
C ILE A 489 -4.77 27.98 -16.38
N GLY A 490 -4.84 26.67 -16.08
CA GLY A 490 -5.99 26.05 -15.42
C GLY A 490 -6.34 26.68 -14.08
N SER A 491 -5.34 26.90 -13.24
CA SER A 491 -5.55 27.54 -11.94
C SER A 491 -6.07 28.97 -12.10
N ALA A 492 -5.42 29.78 -12.94
CA ALA A 492 -5.83 31.15 -13.21
C ALA A 492 -7.22 31.24 -13.87
N PHE A 493 -7.57 30.30 -14.75
CA PHE A 493 -8.88 30.22 -15.38
C PHE A 493 -9.97 30.00 -14.34
N MET A 494 -9.79 29.01 -13.47
CA MET A 494 -10.76 28.73 -12.40
C MET A 494 -10.87 29.88 -11.41
N THR A 495 -9.76 30.54 -11.05
CA THR A 495 -9.79 31.74 -10.20
C THR A 495 -10.56 32.89 -10.86
N LYS A 496 -10.38 33.13 -12.17
CA LYS A 496 -11.14 34.16 -12.89
C LYS A 496 -12.64 33.86 -12.86
N ILE A 497 -13.04 32.64 -13.23
CA ILE A 497 -14.44 32.21 -13.20
C ILE A 497 -15.05 32.33 -11.79
N GLN A 498 -14.33 31.91 -10.75
CA GLN A 498 -14.79 32.02 -9.36
C GLN A 498 -14.92 33.48 -8.90
N THR A 499 -13.99 34.34 -9.29
CA THR A 499 -14.01 35.79 -8.96
C THR A 499 -15.20 36.47 -9.61
N ASP A 500 -15.39 36.20 -10.91
CA ASP A 500 -16.47 36.80 -11.69
C ASP A 500 -17.82 36.29 -11.19
N ASN A 501 -17.93 34.99 -10.82
CA ASN A 501 -19.11 34.44 -10.15
C ASN A 501 -19.44 35.10 -8.81
N ALA A 502 -18.44 35.49 -8.02
CA ALA A 502 -18.66 36.18 -6.76
C ALA A 502 -19.19 37.62 -6.95
N ALA A 503 -18.99 38.19 -8.13
CA ALA A 503 -19.49 39.52 -8.50
C ALA A 503 -20.91 39.50 -9.11
N ILE A 504 -21.45 38.32 -9.43
CA ILE A 504 -22.78 38.16 -10.02
C ILE A 504 -23.87 38.43 -8.97
N GLN A 505 -24.92 39.16 -9.36
CA GLN A 505 -26.15 39.30 -8.58
C GLN A 505 -26.97 38.01 -8.63
N ALA A 506 -27.63 37.64 -7.52
CA ALA A 506 -28.34 36.36 -7.34
C ALA A 506 -29.38 35.98 -8.42
N GLU A 507 -29.75 36.90 -9.30
CA GLU A 507 -30.69 36.69 -10.41
C GLU A 507 -30.06 36.08 -11.68
N HIS A 508 -28.72 36.05 -11.82
CA HIS A 508 -28.06 35.44 -12.99
C HIS A 508 -27.46 34.09 -12.64
N GLU A 509 -27.50 33.15 -13.59
CA GLU A 509 -26.88 31.84 -13.41
C GLU A 509 -25.35 31.93 -13.35
N PRO A 510 -24.71 31.21 -12.42
CA PRO A 510 -23.27 31.23 -12.29
C PRO A 510 -22.60 30.61 -13.51
N PHE A 511 -21.41 31.12 -13.84
CA PHE A 511 -20.57 30.55 -14.88
C PHE A 511 -19.97 29.23 -14.41
N HIS A 512 -20.00 28.23 -15.29
CA HIS A 512 -19.47 26.92 -14.98
C HIS A 512 -18.32 26.56 -15.90
N ALA A 513 -17.20 26.18 -15.30
CA ALA A 513 -16.01 25.75 -16.01
C ALA A 513 -15.45 24.51 -15.33
N SER A 514 -14.75 23.69 -16.10
CA SER A 514 -13.97 22.57 -15.60
C SER A 514 -12.62 22.53 -16.31
N GLU A 515 -11.59 22.21 -15.55
CA GLU A 515 -10.25 22.06 -16.08
C GLU A 515 -9.57 20.82 -15.47
N ALA A 516 -8.73 20.16 -16.27
CA ALA A 516 -8.05 18.94 -15.86
C ALA A 516 -6.62 19.20 -15.34
N SER A 517 -5.98 20.28 -15.81
CA SER A 517 -4.55 20.57 -15.64
C SER A 517 -4.12 20.84 -14.20
N ASP A 518 -4.71 21.85 -13.53
CA ASP A 518 -4.48 22.19 -12.13
C ASP A 518 -5.08 21.13 -11.20
N SER A 519 -6.26 20.58 -11.53
CA SER A 519 -6.87 19.43 -10.84
C SER A 519 -5.91 18.24 -10.76
N LEU A 520 -5.34 17.80 -11.90
CA LEU A 520 -4.39 16.70 -11.94
C LEU A 520 -3.08 17.08 -11.24
N TYR A 521 -2.60 18.32 -11.42
CA TYR A 521 -1.39 18.81 -10.76
C TYR A 521 -1.53 18.71 -9.23
N LYS A 522 -2.55 19.33 -8.64
CA LYS A 522 -2.87 19.26 -7.20
C LYS A 522 -3.03 17.83 -6.72
N THR A 523 -3.72 16.99 -7.50
CA THR A 523 -3.90 15.57 -7.17
C THR A 523 -2.57 14.81 -7.17
N LYS A 524 -1.71 15.00 -8.18
CA LYS A 524 -0.37 14.39 -8.24
C LYS A 524 0.50 14.82 -7.07
N LEU A 525 0.39 16.06 -6.60
CA LEU A 525 1.12 16.51 -5.40
C LEU A 525 0.71 15.70 -4.16
N ASN A 526 -0.59 15.53 -3.93
CA ASN A 526 -1.09 14.72 -2.82
C ASN A 526 -0.66 13.25 -2.94
N VAL A 527 -0.75 12.68 -4.14
CA VAL A 527 -0.32 11.29 -4.41
C VAL A 527 1.18 11.10 -4.14
N ALA A 528 2.02 12.06 -4.54
CA ALA A 528 3.46 11.97 -4.31
C ALA A 528 3.79 11.94 -2.80
N SER A 529 3.09 12.75 -2.00
CA SER A 529 3.21 12.72 -0.54
C SER A 529 2.76 11.37 0.04
N PHE A 530 1.64 10.82 -0.43
CA PHE A 530 1.13 9.51 -0.01
C PHE A 530 2.10 8.38 -0.36
N PHE A 531 2.66 8.42 -1.58
CA PHE A 531 3.67 7.48 -2.04
C PHE A 531 4.91 7.50 -1.16
N LEU A 532 5.39 8.68 -0.78
CA LEU A 532 6.54 8.84 0.12
C LEU A 532 6.27 8.19 1.48
N ILE A 533 5.18 8.59 2.14
CA ILE A 533 4.79 8.10 3.47
C ILE A 533 4.68 6.58 3.47
N GLY A 534 3.93 6.03 2.51
CA GLY A 534 3.72 4.60 2.46
C GLY A 534 4.93 3.80 2.00
N THR A 535 5.84 4.39 1.21
CA THR A 535 7.13 3.76 0.92
C THR A 535 7.96 3.58 2.18
N PHE A 536 8.04 4.61 3.04
CA PHE A 536 8.73 4.47 4.32
C PHE A 536 8.07 3.43 5.23
N LEU A 537 6.73 3.39 5.27
CA LEU A 537 6.02 2.38 6.04
C LEU A 537 6.29 0.96 5.53
N GLY A 538 6.30 0.77 4.20
CA GLY A 538 6.69 -0.50 3.59
C GLY A 538 8.15 -0.89 3.89
N VAL A 539 9.08 0.07 3.86
CA VAL A 539 10.49 -0.16 4.23
C VAL A 539 10.62 -0.55 5.71
N ILE A 540 9.82 0.01 6.61
CA ILE A 540 9.78 -0.41 8.02
C ILE A 540 9.36 -1.88 8.14
N PHE A 541 8.29 -2.28 7.47
CA PHE A 541 7.82 -3.67 7.50
C PHE A 541 8.89 -4.62 6.95
N PHE A 542 9.55 -4.24 5.85
CA PHE A 542 10.62 -5.03 5.25
C PHE A 542 11.87 -5.14 6.15
N ILE A 543 12.32 -4.05 6.76
CA ILE A 543 13.44 -4.08 7.74
C ILE A 543 13.06 -4.89 8.97
N GLY A 544 11.81 -4.80 9.43
CA GLY A 544 11.28 -5.65 10.49
C GLY A 544 11.39 -7.14 10.14
N ALA A 545 11.04 -7.51 8.91
CA ALA A 545 11.20 -8.87 8.40
C ALA A 545 12.69 -9.30 8.41
N GLY A 546 13.60 -8.44 7.92
CA GLY A 546 15.04 -8.68 7.94
C GLY A 546 15.62 -8.84 9.35
N SER A 547 15.15 -8.05 10.32
CA SER A 547 15.57 -8.17 11.73
C SER A 547 15.12 -9.49 12.35
N VAL A 548 13.88 -9.90 12.08
CA VAL A 548 13.35 -11.22 12.49
C VAL A 548 14.21 -12.36 11.93
N LEU A 549 14.57 -12.30 10.63
CA LEU A 549 15.48 -13.26 10.01
C LEU A 549 16.85 -13.29 10.69
N TYR A 550 17.44 -12.12 10.94
CA TYR A 550 18.74 -11.99 11.59
C TYR A 550 18.78 -12.66 12.97
N PHE A 551 17.80 -12.37 13.84
CA PHE A 551 17.78 -12.99 15.18
C PHE A 551 17.67 -14.49 15.12
N ARG A 552 16.81 -14.97 14.22
CA ARG A 552 16.58 -16.39 14.08
C ARG A 552 17.83 -17.09 13.62
N MET A 553 18.52 -16.51 12.63
CA MET A 553 19.80 -17.03 12.18
C MET A 553 20.85 -17.01 13.30
N TYR A 554 20.98 -15.91 14.04
CA TYR A 554 21.96 -15.82 15.14
C TYR A 554 21.72 -16.89 16.22
N THR A 555 20.45 -17.14 16.54
CA THR A 555 20.02 -18.20 17.46
C THR A 555 20.38 -19.58 16.92
N ASP A 556 20.05 -19.85 15.65
CA ASP A 556 20.27 -21.14 15.01
C ASP A 556 21.77 -21.44 14.84
N LEU A 557 22.59 -20.44 14.48
CA LEU A 557 24.05 -20.58 14.34
C LEU A 557 24.71 -21.09 15.62
N THR A 558 24.27 -20.60 16.79
CA THR A 558 24.85 -20.99 18.08
C THR A 558 24.58 -22.46 18.41
N ASN A 559 23.42 -22.99 18.02
CA ASN A 559 23.08 -24.40 18.23
C ASN A 559 23.72 -25.32 17.18
N GLU A 560 23.93 -24.82 15.96
CA GLU A 560 24.41 -25.63 14.84
C GLU A 560 25.94 -25.83 14.87
N GLN A 561 26.70 -24.98 15.58
CA GLN A 561 28.16 -25.16 15.73
C GLN A 561 28.53 -26.55 16.27
N GLU A 562 27.92 -26.99 17.37
CA GLU A 562 28.19 -28.31 17.98
C GLU A 562 27.87 -29.48 17.02
N LYS A 563 26.79 -29.32 16.25
CA LYS A 563 26.33 -30.30 15.26
C LYS A 563 27.29 -30.37 14.07
N TYR A 564 27.72 -29.24 13.52
CA TYR A 564 28.64 -29.22 12.37
C TYR A 564 30.01 -29.79 12.72
N VAL A 565 30.53 -29.51 13.92
CA VAL A 565 31.77 -30.15 14.41
C VAL A 565 31.61 -31.68 14.45
N THR A 566 30.46 -32.18 14.88
CA THR A 566 30.17 -33.62 14.90
C THR A 566 30.11 -34.22 13.49
N ILE A 567 29.47 -33.51 12.54
CA ILE A 567 29.33 -33.98 11.16
C ILE A 567 30.67 -34.01 10.41
N ILE A 568 31.57 -33.05 10.68
CA ILE A 568 32.93 -33.05 10.12
C ILE A 568 33.73 -34.25 10.64
N LYS A 569 33.61 -34.59 11.93
CA LYS A 569 34.22 -35.80 12.49
C LYS A 569 33.73 -37.11 11.85
N ILE A 570 32.53 -37.10 11.25
CA ILE A 570 31.96 -38.24 10.52
C ILE A 570 32.50 -38.31 9.06
N GLY A 571 33.25 -37.30 8.61
CA GLY A 571 33.95 -37.30 7.32
C GLY A 571 33.41 -36.32 6.27
N LEU A 572 32.53 -35.38 6.63
CA LEU A 572 32.12 -34.33 5.69
C LEU A 572 33.23 -33.29 5.48
N THR A 573 33.43 -32.92 4.21
CA THR A 573 34.34 -31.83 3.85
C THR A 573 33.75 -30.46 4.24
N GLU A 574 34.63 -29.46 4.43
CA GLU A 574 34.21 -28.09 4.74
C GLU A 574 33.31 -27.50 3.64
N ASP A 575 33.58 -27.82 2.37
CA ASP A 575 32.80 -27.34 1.23
C ASP A 575 31.40 -27.96 1.18
N GLU A 576 31.28 -29.25 1.47
CA GLU A 576 29.97 -29.93 1.58
C GLU A 576 29.12 -29.35 2.70
N MET A 577 29.76 -29.03 3.83
CA MET A 577 29.11 -28.36 4.93
C MET A 577 28.66 -26.93 4.54
N LYS A 578 29.54 -26.13 3.94
CA LYS A 578 29.22 -24.75 3.49
C LYS A 578 28.06 -24.75 2.50
N ARG A 579 28.04 -25.73 1.60
CA ARG A 579 26.94 -25.95 0.64
C ARG A 579 25.64 -26.29 1.35
N SER A 580 25.66 -27.23 2.31
CA SER A 580 24.49 -27.60 3.10
C SER A 580 23.91 -26.39 3.85
N ALA A 581 24.76 -25.65 4.56
CA ALA A 581 24.36 -24.44 5.27
C ALA A 581 23.84 -23.34 4.33
N THR A 582 24.46 -23.15 3.16
CA THR A 582 23.99 -22.17 2.15
C THR A 582 22.60 -22.49 1.64
N ILE A 583 22.30 -23.75 1.29
CA ILE A 583 20.97 -24.16 0.82
C ILE A 583 19.92 -23.91 1.91
N GLN A 584 20.26 -24.25 3.16
CA GLN A 584 19.36 -24.06 4.29
C GLN A 584 19.07 -22.57 4.55
N LEU A 585 20.09 -21.71 4.51
CA LEU A 585 19.92 -20.27 4.62
C LEU A 585 19.09 -19.71 3.45
N ALA A 586 19.38 -20.13 2.21
CA ALA A 586 18.66 -19.67 1.03
C ALA A 586 17.15 -19.97 1.14
N ILE A 587 16.79 -21.16 1.62
CA ILE A 587 15.38 -21.51 1.81
C ILE A 587 14.69 -20.63 2.86
N LEU A 588 15.40 -20.24 3.93
CA LEU A 588 14.83 -19.38 4.97
C LEU A 588 14.60 -17.93 4.51
N PHE A 589 15.38 -17.45 3.53
CA PHE A 589 15.26 -16.09 2.97
C PHE A 589 14.28 -16.07 1.80
N PHE A 590 14.50 -16.92 0.79
CA PHE A 590 13.79 -16.83 -0.47
C PHE A 590 12.39 -17.44 -0.44
N VAL A 591 12.09 -18.44 0.41
CA VAL A 591 10.73 -19.00 0.43
C VAL A 591 9.70 -17.99 0.95
N PRO A 592 9.92 -17.28 2.07
CA PRO A 592 9.04 -16.19 2.49
C PRO A 592 8.88 -15.09 1.43
N TYR A 593 9.98 -14.72 0.78
CA TYR A 593 9.98 -13.72 -0.29
C TYR A 593 9.14 -14.16 -1.51
N ILE A 594 9.30 -15.40 -1.97
CA ILE A 594 8.52 -15.96 -3.08
C ILE A 594 7.04 -15.99 -2.71
N MET A 595 6.72 -16.44 -1.48
CA MET A 595 5.35 -16.47 -0.99
C MET A 595 4.74 -15.05 -0.98
N ALA A 596 5.48 -14.06 -0.46
CA ALA A 596 5.06 -12.66 -0.45
C ALA A 596 4.87 -12.09 -1.86
N SER A 597 5.74 -12.47 -2.80
CA SER A 597 5.63 -12.08 -4.21
C SER A 597 4.34 -12.63 -4.82
N ILE A 598 4.01 -13.90 -4.57
CA ILE A 598 2.77 -14.52 -5.06
C ILE A 598 1.55 -13.78 -4.48
N HIS A 599 1.50 -13.55 -3.16
CA HIS A 599 0.42 -12.78 -2.54
C HIS A 599 0.29 -11.38 -3.15
N THR A 600 1.41 -10.71 -3.38
CA THR A 600 1.43 -9.37 -3.98
C THR A 600 0.90 -9.38 -5.40
N MET A 601 1.25 -10.39 -6.20
CA MET A 601 0.76 -10.53 -7.58
C MET A 601 -0.76 -10.74 -7.62
N PHE A 602 -1.32 -11.57 -6.74
CA PHE A 602 -2.79 -11.75 -6.69
C PHE A 602 -3.51 -10.50 -6.16
N ALA A 603 -3.01 -9.86 -5.09
CA ALA A 603 -3.56 -8.60 -4.60
C ALA A 603 -3.52 -7.50 -5.66
N THR A 604 -2.43 -7.42 -6.45
CA THR A 604 -2.29 -6.47 -7.55
C THR A 604 -3.20 -6.83 -8.72
N LYS A 605 -3.40 -8.12 -9.00
CA LYS A 605 -4.36 -8.57 -10.02
C LYS A 605 -5.78 -8.13 -9.66
N MET A 606 -6.19 -8.30 -8.40
CA MET A 606 -7.48 -7.83 -7.91
C MET A 606 -7.66 -6.33 -8.18
N LEU A 607 -6.64 -5.54 -7.82
CA LEU A 607 -6.64 -4.10 -8.05
C LEU A 607 -6.71 -3.74 -9.55
N GLN A 608 -5.98 -4.47 -10.39
CA GLN A 608 -5.97 -4.27 -11.84
C GLN A 608 -7.36 -4.45 -12.46
N GLU A 609 -8.10 -5.49 -12.03
CA GLU A 609 -9.46 -5.74 -12.52
C GLU A 609 -10.44 -4.68 -12.01
N ILE A 610 -10.37 -4.32 -10.72
CA ILE A 610 -11.25 -3.31 -10.12
C ILE A 610 -11.05 -1.92 -10.76
N LEU A 611 -9.80 -1.54 -11.03
CA LEU A 611 -9.46 -0.22 -11.57
C LEU A 611 -9.42 -0.17 -13.10
N ASN A 612 -9.60 -1.31 -13.78
CA ASN A 612 -9.43 -1.47 -15.23
C ASN A 612 -8.10 -0.87 -15.75
N LEU A 613 -7.02 -1.08 -15.00
CA LEU A 613 -5.70 -0.53 -15.29
C LEU A 613 -4.64 -1.58 -15.01
N SER A 614 -3.72 -1.80 -15.95
CA SER A 614 -2.57 -2.68 -15.73
C SER A 614 -1.61 -2.10 -14.68
N PHE A 615 -1.25 -2.91 -13.68
CA PHE A 615 -0.23 -2.62 -12.65
C PHE A 615 1.02 -3.51 -12.78
N PHE A 616 1.17 -4.19 -13.93
CA PHE A 616 2.23 -5.19 -14.12
C PHE A 616 3.64 -4.60 -14.05
N ALA A 617 3.84 -3.39 -14.56
CA ALA A 617 5.13 -2.73 -14.53
C ALA A 617 5.51 -2.34 -13.09
N GLU A 618 4.54 -1.78 -12.36
CA GLU A 618 4.68 -1.31 -10.99
C GLU A 618 5.05 -2.47 -10.05
N VAL A 619 4.32 -3.58 -10.11
CA VAL A 619 4.63 -4.77 -9.29
C VAL A 619 5.99 -5.37 -9.64
N THR A 620 6.35 -5.40 -10.93
CA THR A 620 7.64 -5.94 -11.37
C THR A 620 8.80 -5.10 -10.86
N VAL A 621 8.70 -3.77 -10.91
CA VAL A 621 9.71 -2.85 -10.37
C VAL A 621 9.87 -3.05 -8.86
N VAL A 622 8.76 -3.07 -8.11
CA VAL A 622 8.78 -3.24 -6.64
C VAL A 622 9.42 -4.58 -6.26
N LEU A 623 8.97 -5.69 -6.85
CA LEU A 623 9.54 -7.00 -6.57
C LEU A 623 11.01 -7.08 -6.99
N THR A 624 11.42 -6.48 -8.10
CA THR A 624 12.84 -6.51 -8.52
C THR A 624 13.74 -5.74 -7.54
N ILE A 625 13.31 -4.56 -7.06
CA ILE A 625 14.06 -3.78 -6.09
C ILE A 625 14.21 -4.55 -4.77
N PHE A 626 13.10 -5.01 -4.19
CA PHE A 626 13.14 -5.73 -2.91
C PHE A 626 13.82 -7.10 -3.04
N GLY A 627 13.66 -7.80 -4.17
CA GLY A 627 14.39 -9.02 -4.46
C GLY A 627 15.90 -8.80 -4.54
N THR A 628 16.34 -7.68 -5.13
CA THR A 628 17.76 -7.29 -5.15
C THR A 628 18.28 -7.02 -3.73
N VAL A 629 17.52 -6.30 -2.91
CA VAL A 629 17.87 -6.05 -1.51
C VAL A 629 17.94 -7.36 -0.71
N GLU A 630 16.97 -8.27 -0.91
CA GLU A 630 16.94 -9.59 -0.27
C GLU A 630 18.16 -10.44 -0.67
N ILE A 631 18.57 -10.41 -1.94
CA ILE A 631 19.79 -11.09 -2.42
C ILE A 631 21.03 -10.51 -1.75
N LEU A 632 21.17 -9.18 -1.70
CA LEU A 632 22.31 -8.52 -1.03
C LEU A 632 22.35 -8.88 0.45
N PHE A 633 21.20 -8.87 1.13
CA PHE A 633 21.09 -9.24 2.53
C PHE A 633 21.46 -10.71 2.74
N PHE A 634 20.98 -11.62 1.89
CA PHE A 634 21.35 -13.03 1.91
C PHE A 634 22.87 -13.23 1.74
N LEU A 635 23.51 -12.53 0.79
CA LEU A 635 24.96 -12.64 0.56
C LEU A 635 25.77 -12.17 1.75
N LEU A 636 25.41 -11.02 2.34
CA LEU A 636 26.05 -10.46 3.53
C LEU A 636 25.93 -11.43 4.71
N ILE A 637 24.73 -11.94 4.93
CA ILE A 637 24.43 -12.84 6.04
C ILE A 637 25.14 -14.19 5.87
N ARG A 638 25.11 -14.76 4.66
CA ARG A 638 25.85 -15.98 4.32
C ARG A 638 27.34 -15.80 4.59
N SER A 639 27.93 -14.67 4.19
CA SER A 639 29.35 -14.39 4.42
C SER A 639 29.70 -14.44 5.91
N PHE A 640 28.93 -13.75 6.76
CA PHE A 640 29.12 -13.79 8.21
C PHE A 640 28.93 -15.18 8.81
N TYR A 641 27.93 -15.92 8.34
CA TYR A 641 27.67 -17.28 8.80
C TYR A 641 28.87 -18.20 8.50
N MET A 642 29.39 -18.17 7.27
CA MET A 642 30.51 -19.01 6.86
C MET A 642 31.82 -18.64 7.58
N GLN A 643 32.08 -17.34 7.75
CA GLN A 643 33.28 -16.88 8.47
C GLN A 643 33.28 -17.41 9.91
N LYS A 644 32.15 -17.29 10.62
CA LYS A 644 32.04 -17.74 12.02
C LYS A 644 32.12 -19.26 12.15
N LEU A 645 31.61 -20.00 11.15
CA LEU A 645 31.71 -21.45 11.15
C LEU A 645 33.15 -21.94 10.93
N SER A 646 33.86 -21.37 9.94
CA SER A 646 35.25 -21.74 9.63
C SER A 646 36.22 -21.52 10.80
N GLN A 647 36.00 -20.47 11.61
CA GLN A 647 36.80 -20.19 12.80
C GLN A 647 36.73 -21.29 13.87
N HIS A 648 35.65 -22.08 13.91
CA HIS A 648 35.46 -23.14 14.91
C HIS A 648 35.91 -24.53 14.40
N ILE A 649 36.27 -24.64 13.12
CA ILE A 649 36.63 -25.90 12.46
C ILE A 649 38.15 -26.06 12.37
N LYS A 650 38.92 -24.97 12.43
CA LYS A 650 40.39 -25.04 12.52
C LYS A 650 40.82 -25.53 13.90
N PHE A 651 40.95 -26.86 14.04
CA PHE A 651 41.72 -27.53 15.08
C PHE A 651 42.64 -28.55 14.44
#